data_AF-A0A1Y2HHH0-F1
#
_entry.id   AF-A0A1Y2HHH0-F1
#
_cell.length_a   1.000
_cell.length_b   1.000
_cell.length_c   1.000
_cell.angle_alpha   90.00
_cell.angle_beta   90.00
_cell.angle_gamma   90.00
#
_symmetry.space_group_name_H-M   'P 1'
#
loop_
_entity.id
_entity.type
_entity.pdbx_description
1 polymer ?
#
loop_
_entity_poly.entity_id
_entity_poly.type
_entity_poly.pdbx_seq_one_letter_code
_entity_poly.pdbx_strand_id
1 'polypeptide(L)'
;MPTASDPPAASTTAVPRLSGEANFPVEDDDTGPGSGAATPTGKPIGESPESSTPELSESEQAKVLDLSDFSPADLERLDSDVIRAIAIFFSNDFDGALAVMKSKSESDALFALGEGTFSMLKAMTTFDMEDIATATALLQRAEALAAAQLKLAAPKSSANRFSKWIKGGASFIAQSTGLSSAPRLTPAQIRSTIVRAEASLISSFLYLFQESLMAFVKAGLGLRKSQGNYATAWQNYQAWAKEFEAAGGDQSKEFSDKMDLNTREGVQFGIGALNVVLSILPSKVARLISLFGYKGDKSLGFELLEKACATSGVRAPIAQLFMGGYNAVLSSFAPTVLGPTMLPLASRHLVHSLSIYPTSPFHLLLTARVARSARNLDLSNTLLERAIQHTPATWPEIAMLCKYERSMNAMGQLDWAKAAEMCAELRKRTYWSPAFFAYSEAVALAMVPPTDKARDKVVKLAAEAKGLVTRKYGGKVISVEQWVIKKADWVEESKGDGVCETLPGFELLFIWNMFATMAPAHLDQVAAQVSDALDAFASESNANVLAILYVVLAAVEKERHNWEAANRAMEWIREHEEEIDVETWVAPMAAYLQGVVGLSEVLERARAGSGEPVDLKAAVKEALVWMGKAAKYSDFVFEFRLAFRIHLVTIQLEEWLRADSLTIDMFHLPTSSELFPPEFSP
;
A
#
# COMPACT_ATOMS: atom_id res chain seq x y z
N MET A 1 -53.49 43.24 -23.17
CA MET A 1 -53.42 41.77 -23.22
C MET A 1 -52.02 41.33 -22.82
N PRO A 2 -51.81 40.88 -21.57
CA PRO A 2 -50.57 40.26 -21.12
C PRO A 2 -50.73 38.75 -20.85
N THR A 3 -49.57 38.13 -20.57
CA THR A 3 -49.28 36.87 -19.85
C THR A 3 -49.19 35.51 -20.58
N ALA A 4 -47.96 35.01 -20.58
CA ALA A 4 -47.51 33.72 -20.00
C ALA A 4 -47.83 32.38 -20.69
N SER A 5 -46.77 31.65 -21.04
CA SER A 5 -46.59 30.24 -20.64
C SER A 5 -45.10 29.87 -20.66
N ASP A 6 -44.60 29.49 -19.48
CA ASP A 6 -43.25 29.00 -19.21
C ASP A 6 -43.00 27.63 -19.86
N PRO A 7 -41.76 27.31 -20.28
CA PRO A 7 -41.32 25.91 -20.41
C PRO A 7 -40.88 25.36 -19.04
N PRO A 8 -41.09 24.06 -18.78
CA PRO A 8 -40.92 23.47 -17.45
C PRO A 8 -39.45 23.41 -17.03
N ALA A 9 -39.27 23.56 -15.72
CA ALA A 9 -38.01 23.60 -15.00
C ALA A 9 -37.04 22.48 -15.37
N ALA A 10 -35.77 22.86 -15.51
CA ALA A 10 -34.63 21.97 -15.50
C ALA A 10 -34.65 21.12 -14.23
N SER A 11 -34.91 19.82 -14.41
CA SER A 11 -34.56 18.81 -13.42
C SER A 11 -33.04 18.69 -13.41
N THR A 12 -32.40 19.41 -12.49
CA THR A 12 -31.07 19.08 -12.02
C THR A 12 -31.14 17.69 -11.41
N THR A 13 -30.87 16.67 -12.22
CA THR A 13 -30.58 15.32 -11.73
C THR A 13 -29.28 15.42 -10.96
N ALA A 14 -29.42 15.56 -9.64
CA ALA A 14 -28.32 15.40 -8.71
C ALA A 14 -27.62 14.07 -9.03
N VAL A 15 -26.33 14.14 -9.34
CA VAL A 15 -25.46 12.97 -9.37
C VAL A 15 -25.63 12.28 -8.02
N PRO A 16 -26.07 11.01 -7.97
CA PRO A 16 -26.19 10.32 -6.70
C PRO A 16 -24.80 10.28 -6.08
N ARG A 17 -24.65 10.86 -4.88
CA ARG A 17 -23.51 10.52 -4.02
C ARG A 17 -23.60 9.01 -3.82
N LEU A 18 -22.61 8.27 -4.30
CA LEU A 18 -22.43 6.85 -4.01
C LEU A 18 -22.07 6.71 -2.53
N SER A 19 -23.05 6.93 -1.64
CA SER A 19 -23.09 6.33 -0.31
C SER A 19 -23.74 4.95 -0.45
N GLY A 20 -23.09 4.07 -1.21
CA GLY A 20 -23.46 2.66 -1.31
C GLY A 20 -22.81 1.91 -0.17
N GLU A 21 -23.59 1.64 0.86
CA GLU A 21 -23.21 0.75 1.96
C GLU A 21 -23.03 -0.67 1.42
N ALA A 22 -21.79 -1.16 1.41
CA ALA A 22 -21.54 -2.59 1.40
C ALA A 22 -21.86 -3.11 2.81
N ASN A 23 -23.04 -3.70 2.98
CA ASN A 23 -23.37 -4.50 4.15
C ASN A 23 -22.59 -5.81 4.05
N PHE A 24 -21.66 -6.01 4.99
CA PHE A 24 -20.99 -7.30 5.18
C PHE A 24 -21.86 -8.11 6.14
N PRO A 25 -22.20 -9.37 5.81
CA PRO A 25 -22.95 -10.22 6.72
C PRO A 25 -22.13 -10.45 8.00
N VAL A 26 -22.80 -10.29 9.14
CA VAL A 26 -22.32 -10.75 10.44
C VAL A 26 -22.80 -12.19 10.55
N GLU A 27 -21.87 -13.15 10.47
CA GLU A 27 -22.19 -14.52 10.86
C GLU A 27 -22.19 -14.59 12.39
N ASP A 28 -23.39 -14.72 12.95
CA ASP A 28 -23.61 -15.20 14.31
C ASP A 28 -23.34 -16.71 14.34
N ASP A 29 -22.44 -17.16 15.22
CA ASP A 29 -22.23 -18.58 15.52
C ASP A 29 -23.52 -19.15 16.13
N ASP A 30 -24.28 -19.90 15.32
CA ASP A 30 -25.54 -20.53 15.71
C ASP A 30 -25.28 -21.96 16.23
N THR A 31 -25.38 -22.14 17.55
CA THR A 31 -25.60 -23.45 18.18
C THR A 31 -26.89 -23.38 19.01
N GLY A 32 -28.01 -23.90 18.48
CA GLY A 32 -29.26 -24.07 19.23
C GLY A 32 -29.33 -25.39 20.03
N PRO A 33 -30.48 -25.73 20.66
CA PRO A 33 -31.52 -24.86 21.22
C PRO A 33 -31.87 -25.23 22.68
N GLY A 34 -32.38 -24.27 23.46
CA GLY A 34 -32.82 -24.53 24.84
C GLY A 34 -33.68 -23.42 25.44
N SER A 35 -34.99 -23.68 25.48
CA SER A 35 -36.06 -22.91 26.15
C SER A 35 -35.73 -22.49 27.60
N GLY A 36 -36.08 -21.25 27.96
CA GLY A 36 -36.16 -20.83 29.36
C GLY A 36 -36.16 -19.33 29.57
N ALA A 37 -37.34 -18.73 29.71
CA ALA A 37 -37.52 -17.33 30.09
C ALA A 37 -36.90 -17.03 31.47
N ALA A 38 -35.95 -16.10 31.53
CA ALA A 38 -35.59 -15.38 32.75
C ALA A 38 -34.85 -14.08 32.39
N THR A 39 -35.43 -12.95 32.75
CA THR A 39 -34.82 -11.62 32.72
C THR A 39 -33.68 -11.55 33.75
N PRO A 40 -32.47 -11.05 33.41
CA PRO A 40 -31.57 -10.54 34.43
C PRO A 40 -31.13 -9.10 34.14
N THR A 41 -31.45 -8.25 35.11
CA THR A 41 -30.74 -7.06 35.57
C THR A 41 -29.35 -6.83 34.93
N GLY A 42 -29.22 -5.71 34.21
CA GLY A 42 -27.98 -5.27 33.58
C GLY A 42 -26.85 -5.03 34.60
N LYS A 43 -25.72 -5.70 34.37
CA LYS A 43 -24.39 -5.22 34.72
C LYS A 43 -23.80 -4.51 33.49
N PRO A 44 -23.10 -3.37 33.62
CA PRO A 44 -22.43 -2.76 32.49
C PRO A 44 -21.36 -3.73 31.96
N ILE A 45 -21.38 -3.95 30.65
CA ILE A 45 -20.34 -4.65 29.91
C ILE A 45 -19.03 -3.87 30.05
N GLY A 46 -17.95 -4.63 30.18
CA GLY A 46 -16.62 -4.20 30.58
C GLY A 46 -16.01 -3.05 29.78
N GLU A 47 -15.08 -2.42 30.47
CA GLU A 47 -14.16 -1.36 30.05
C GLU A 47 -13.79 -1.39 28.56
N SER A 48 -13.95 -0.24 27.90
CA SER A 48 -13.29 0.02 26.62
C SER A 48 -11.78 -0.21 26.78
N PRO A 49 -11.08 -0.77 25.78
CA PRO A 49 -9.63 -0.91 25.85
C PRO A 49 -9.02 0.50 25.82
N GLU A 50 -8.77 1.06 26.99
CA GLU A 50 -7.98 2.29 27.14
C GLU A 50 -6.59 2.02 26.57
N SER A 51 -6.19 2.82 25.58
CA SER A 51 -4.84 2.81 25.03
C SER A 51 -3.86 3.34 26.09
N SER A 52 -3.39 2.49 27.00
CA SER A 52 -2.27 2.83 27.87
C SER A 52 -1.04 3.08 27.00
N THR A 53 -0.35 4.20 27.22
CA THR A 53 0.95 4.44 26.59
C THR A 53 1.92 3.42 27.19
N PRO A 54 2.77 2.75 26.39
CA PRO A 54 3.75 1.81 26.93
C PRO A 54 4.60 2.53 28.00
N GLU A 55 4.73 1.95 29.19
CA GLU A 55 5.51 2.53 30.28
C GLU A 55 6.89 1.89 30.36
N LEU A 56 7.92 2.73 30.46
CA LEU A 56 9.30 2.29 30.71
C LEU A 56 9.44 1.80 32.15
N SER A 57 10.27 0.79 32.39
CA SER A 57 10.66 0.41 33.76
C SER A 57 11.44 1.55 34.44
N GLU A 58 11.52 1.53 35.78
CA GLU A 58 12.30 2.53 36.54
C GLU A 58 13.77 2.60 36.08
N SER A 59 14.36 1.44 35.80
CA SER A 59 15.76 1.35 35.32
C SER A 59 15.96 1.97 33.93
N GLU A 60 14.96 1.85 33.05
CA GLU A 60 14.98 2.46 31.72
C GLU A 60 14.70 3.96 31.81
N GLN A 61 13.79 4.37 32.69
CA GLN A 61 13.45 5.76 32.91
C GLN A 61 14.65 6.58 33.41
N ALA A 62 15.54 5.96 34.20
CA ALA A 62 16.79 6.58 34.66
C ALA A 62 17.84 6.79 33.54
N LYS A 63 17.74 6.06 32.41
CA LYS A 63 18.66 6.20 31.26
C LYS A 63 18.20 7.26 30.26
N VAL A 64 16.96 7.74 30.38
CA VAL A 64 16.38 8.70 29.43
C VAL A 64 17.18 9.99 29.44
N LEU A 65 17.63 10.42 28.26
CA LEU A 65 18.38 11.66 28.08
C LEU A 65 17.47 12.87 28.34
N ASP A 66 17.86 13.70 29.30
CA ASP A 66 17.19 14.97 29.58
C ASP A 66 17.63 16.04 28.56
N LEU A 67 16.67 16.52 27.77
CA LEU A 67 16.88 17.50 26.72
C LEU A 67 16.43 18.92 27.13
N SER A 68 16.10 19.14 28.41
CA SER A 68 15.55 20.42 28.91
C SER A 68 16.44 21.64 28.61
N ASP A 69 17.76 21.46 28.67
CA ASP A 69 18.74 22.53 28.47
C ASP A 69 19.31 22.61 27.04
N PHE A 70 18.83 21.78 26.10
CA PHE A 70 19.35 21.74 24.73
C PHE A 70 18.82 22.91 23.89
N SER A 71 19.74 23.63 23.24
CA SER A 71 19.39 24.59 22.18
C SER A 71 19.05 23.86 20.87
N PRO A 72 18.40 24.52 19.88
CA PRO A 72 18.21 23.94 18.55
C PRO A 72 19.50 23.44 17.90
N ALA A 73 20.62 24.16 18.08
CA ALA A 73 21.92 23.73 17.56
C ALA A 73 22.45 22.47 18.25
N ASP A 74 22.19 22.30 19.56
CA ASP A 74 22.56 21.08 20.28
C ASP A 74 21.74 19.88 19.82
N LEU A 75 20.44 20.09 19.55
CA LEU A 75 19.56 19.06 18.99
C LEU A 75 20.01 18.66 17.57
N GLU A 76 20.33 19.61 16.71
CA GLU A 76 20.83 19.32 15.36
C GLU A 76 22.16 18.55 15.39
N ARG A 77 23.06 18.92 16.31
CA ARG A 77 24.31 18.18 16.53
C ARG A 77 24.05 16.76 17.03
N LEU A 78 23.12 16.57 17.97
CA LEU A 78 22.73 15.25 18.46
C LEU A 78 22.17 14.37 17.33
N ASP A 79 21.34 14.94 16.47
CA ASP A 79 20.63 14.25 15.39
C ASP A 79 21.52 13.97 14.17
N SER A 80 22.67 14.64 14.04
CA SER A 80 23.62 14.43 12.93
C SER A 80 24.11 12.98 12.81
N ASP A 81 24.21 12.26 13.93
CA ASP A 81 24.55 10.83 13.96
C ASP A 81 23.45 9.98 13.29
N VAL A 82 22.19 10.37 13.42
CA VAL A 82 21.03 9.69 12.80
C VAL A 82 21.05 9.89 11.29
N ILE A 83 21.36 11.10 10.81
CA ILE A 83 21.56 11.39 9.38
C ILE A 83 22.65 10.48 8.80
N ARG A 84 23.78 10.39 9.51
CA ARG A 84 24.89 9.52 9.12
C ARG A 84 24.45 8.06 9.07
N ALA A 85 23.70 7.58 10.05
CA ALA A 85 23.19 6.21 10.07
C ALA A 85 22.29 5.90 8.86
N ILE A 86 21.44 6.84 8.45
CA ILE A 86 20.58 6.69 7.25
C ILE A 86 21.42 6.63 5.97
N ALA A 87 22.45 7.48 5.86
CA ALA A 87 23.35 7.44 4.71
C ALA A 87 24.13 6.11 4.62
N ILE A 88 24.61 5.61 5.76
CA ILE A 88 25.27 4.29 5.87
C ILE A 88 24.28 3.17 5.48
N PHE A 89 23.03 3.24 5.95
CA PHE A 89 21.98 2.27 5.64
C PHE A 89 21.73 2.15 4.12
N PHE A 90 21.51 3.28 3.44
CA PHE A 90 21.27 3.29 2.00
C PHE A 90 22.54 3.08 1.17
N SER A 91 23.72 3.10 1.81
CA SER A 91 24.99 2.66 1.23
C SER A 91 25.27 1.18 1.47
N ASN A 92 24.27 0.41 1.90
CA ASN A 92 24.27 -1.04 2.09
C ASN A 92 25.11 -1.53 3.29
N ASP A 93 25.42 -0.68 4.27
CA ASP A 93 26.00 -1.11 5.54
C ASP A 93 24.93 -1.11 6.64
N PHE A 94 24.06 -2.12 6.59
CA PHE A 94 22.93 -2.22 7.52
C PHE A 94 23.36 -2.41 8.99
N ASP A 95 24.43 -3.17 9.22
CA ASP A 95 24.96 -3.41 10.57
C ASP A 95 25.58 -2.14 11.14
N GLY A 96 26.38 -1.41 10.35
CA GLY A 96 26.95 -0.13 10.74
C GLY A 96 25.87 0.91 11.05
N ALA A 97 24.84 1.00 10.20
CA ALA A 97 23.71 1.88 10.44
C ALA A 97 22.96 1.53 11.75
N LEU A 98 22.68 0.25 11.98
CA LEU A 98 22.01 -0.22 13.18
C LEU A 98 22.88 -0.01 14.43
N ALA A 99 24.20 -0.19 14.34
CA ALA A 99 25.12 0.08 15.43
C ALA A 99 25.10 1.56 15.85
N VAL A 100 25.02 2.48 14.89
CA VAL A 100 24.86 3.91 15.19
C VAL A 100 23.52 4.17 15.88
N MET A 101 22.41 3.61 15.40
CA MET A 101 21.10 3.77 16.07
C MET A 101 21.11 3.21 17.50
N LYS A 102 21.65 2.00 17.68
CA LYS A 102 21.72 1.32 18.98
C LYS A 102 22.61 2.02 20.01
N SER A 103 23.56 2.84 19.56
CA SER A 103 24.46 3.57 20.47
C SER A 103 23.73 4.47 21.47
N LYS A 104 22.52 4.94 21.14
CA LYS A 104 21.71 5.82 21.99
C LYS A 104 20.22 5.44 22.03
N SER A 105 19.79 4.32 21.44
CA SER A 105 18.36 3.93 21.41
C SER A 105 17.77 3.55 22.78
N GLU A 106 18.62 3.33 23.79
CA GLU A 106 18.15 3.17 25.17
C GLU A 106 17.84 4.49 25.88
N SER A 107 18.39 5.61 25.39
CA SER A 107 18.36 6.90 26.07
C SER A 107 17.67 8.02 25.28
N ASP A 108 17.73 7.98 23.95
CA ASP A 108 17.13 9.01 23.08
C ASP A 108 16.08 8.42 22.15
N ALA A 109 14.93 9.09 22.06
CA ALA A 109 13.78 8.59 21.31
C ALA A 109 13.97 8.60 19.79
N LEU A 110 14.77 9.53 19.22
CA LEU A 110 14.98 9.56 17.77
C LEU A 110 15.84 8.39 17.30
N PHE A 111 16.86 8.03 18.08
CA PHE A 111 17.68 6.85 17.82
C PHE A 111 16.84 5.56 17.91
N ALA A 112 15.97 5.47 18.92
CA ALA A 112 15.01 4.36 19.05
C ALA A 112 14.01 4.31 17.89
N LEU A 113 13.53 5.46 17.42
CA LEU A 113 12.68 5.56 16.24
C LEU A 113 13.41 5.08 14.97
N GLY A 114 14.67 5.48 14.80
CA GLY A 114 15.51 5.04 13.69
C GLY A 114 15.71 3.52 13.68
N GLU A 115 16.02 2.93 14.83
CA GLU A 115 16.09 1.48 15.01
C GLU A 115 14.76 0.79 14.66
N GLY A 116 13.64 1.30 15.19
CA GLY A 116 12.30 0.79 14.87
C GLY A 116 11.94 0.93 13.39
N THR A 117 12.37 2.00 12.73
CA THR A 117 12.15 2.24 11.30
C THR A 117 12.93 1.25 10.42
N PHE A 118 14.19 0.98 10.75
CA PHE A 118 14.97 -0.07 10.06
C PHE A 118 14.36 -1.45 10.26
N SER A 119 13.90 -1.77 11.48
CA SER A 119 13.18 -3.01 11.74
C SER A 119 11.85 -3.09 10.99
N MET A 120 11.14 -1.96 10.82
CA MET A 120 9.92 -1.90 10.02
C MET A 120 10.23 -2.19 8.54
N LEU A 121 11.33 -1.66 7.98
CA LEU A 121 11.72 -1.97 6.61
C LEU A 121 11.98 -3.47 6.44
N LYS A 122 12.58 -4.13 7.44
CA LYS A 122 12.72 -5.59 7.49
C LYS A 122 11.38 -6.29 7.47
N ALA A 123 10.48 -5.93 8.37
CA ALA A 123 9.14 -6.48 8.43
C ALA A 123 8.37 -6.34 7.10
N MET A 124 8.55 -5.24 6.37
CA MET A 124 7.94 -5.03 5.04
C MET A 124 8.58 -5.86 3.92
N THR A 125 9.80 -6.35 4.07
CA THR A 125 10.45 -7.25 3.09
C THR A 125 10.10 -8.71 3.29
N THR A 126 9.81 -9.11 4.53
CA THR A 126 9.55 -10.52 4.91
C THR A 126 8.07 -10.80 5.05
N PHE A 127 7.29 -9.81 5.49
CA PHE A 127 5.93 -9.97 5.98
C PHE A 127 5.84 -11.05 7.07
N ASP A 128 6.92 -11.24 7.82
CA ASP A 128 6.97 -12.21 8.90
C ASP A 128 6.37 -11.62 10.18
N MET A 129 5.55 -12.41 10.88
CA MET A 129 4.87 -11.95 12.09
C MET A 129 5.82 -11.65 13.24
N GLU A 130 6.96 -12.34 13.32
CA GLU A 130 8.00 -12.09 14.32
C GLU A 130 8.74 -10.78 14.00
N ASP A 131 9.08 -10.54 12.73
CA ASP A 131 9.69 -9.26 12.31
C ASP A 131 8.72 -8.10 12.53
N ILE A 132 7.42 -8.27 12.21
CA ILE A 132 6.38 -7.27 12.46
C ILE A 132 6.23 -7.00 13.96
N ALA A 133 6.22 -8.04 14.80
CA ALA A 133 6.15 -7.90 16.25
C ALA A 133 7.38 -7.18 16.82
N THR A 134 8.57 -7.52 16.32
CA THR A 134 9.84 -6.88 16.70
C THR A 134 9.84 -5.39 16.35
N ALA A 135 9.49 -5.06 15.10
CA ALA A 135 9.38 -3.67 14.65
C ALA A 135 8.37 -2.88 15.48
N THR A 136 7.20 -3.47 15.75
CA THR A 136 6.16 -2.86 16.59
C THR A 136 6.66 -2.59 18.01
N ALA A 137 7.36 -3.53 18.63
CA ALA A 137 7.89 -3.38 19.98
C ALA A 137 8.95 -2.26 20.05
N LEU A 138 9.85 -2.20 19.06
CA LEU A 138 10.85 -1.13 18.97
C LEU A 138 10.22 0.25 18.79
N LEU A 139 9.18 0.37 17.95
CA LEU A 139 8.45 1.62 17.76
C LEU A 139 7.66 2.02 19.02
N GLN A 140 7.07 1.08 19.73
CA GLN A 140 6.41 1.34 21.02
C GLN A 140 7.41 1.81 22.09
N ARG A 141 8.63 1.25 22.11
CA ARG A 141 9.71 1.72 22.97
C ARG A 141 10.14 3.15 22.61
N ALA A 142 10.30 3.45 21.32
CA ALA A 142 10.60 4.81 20.85
C ALA A 142 9.53 5.82 21.29
N GLU A 143 8.26 5.45 21.21
CA GLU A 143 7.17 6.25 21.75
C GLU A 143 7.29 6.46 23.27
N ALA A 144 7.58 5.40 24.04
CA ALA A 144 7.70 5.48 25.49
C ALA A 144 8.86 6.40 25.93
N LEU A 145 10.00 6.30 25.24
CA LEU A 145 11.14 7.20 25.40
C LEU A 145 10.77 8.63 25.06
N ALA A 146 10.08 8.86 23.95
CA ALA A 146 9.63 10.19 23.55
C ALA A 146 8.68 10.80 24.60
N ALA A 147 7.77 10.01 25.15
CA ALA A 147 6.88 10.44 26.22
C ALA A 147 7.63 10.78 27.52
N ALA A 148 8.73 10.08 27.82
CA ALA A 148 9.59 10.38 28.97
C ALA A 148 10.43 11.65 28.75
N GLN A 149 11.08 11.80 27.59
CA GLN A 149 11.83 13.01 27.23
C GLN A 149 10.93 14.25 27.24
N LEU A 150 9.69 14.11 26.74
CA LEU A 150 8.69 15.17 26.78
C LEU A 150 8.39 15.64 28.22
N LYS A 151 8.29 14.70 29.17
CA LYS A 151 8.05 15.01 30.60
C LYS A 151 9.27 15.67 31.25
N LEU A 152 10.49 15.20 30.95
CA LEU A 152 11.73 15.77 31.50
C LEU A 152 11.96 17.20 31.00
N ALA A 153 11.71 17.44 29.71
CA ALA A 153 11.81 18.75 29.09
C ALA A 153 10.71 19.73 29.52
N ALA A 154 9.74 19.31 30.34
CA ALA A 154 8.66 20.18 30.81
C ALA A 154 9.12 21.07 31.99
N PRO A 155 8.76 22.37 32.01
CA PRO A 155 9.09 23.23 33.14
C PRO A 155 8.52 22.68 34.45
N LYS A 156 9.33 22.62 35.51
CA LYS A 156 8.97 22.07 36.84
C LYS A 156 7.67 22.68 37.43
N SER A 157 7.35 23.93 37.10
CA SER A 157 6.12 24.63 37.52
C SER A 157 4.84 24.18 36.80
N SER A 158 4.96 23.45 35.68
CA SER A 158 3.86 23.04 34.80
C SER A 158 3.71 21.53 34.65
N ALA A 159 4.61 20.74 35.23
CA ALA A 159 4.67 19.28 35.12
C ALA A 159 3.34 18.57 35.45
N ASN A 160 2.58 19.07 36.43
CA ASN A 160 1.29 18.46 36.82
C ASN A 160 0.13 18.76 35.84
N ARG A 161 0.15 19.92 35.17
CA ARG A 161 -0.83 20.24 34.10
C ARG A 161 -0.46 19.55 32.80
N PHE A 162 0.83 19.51 32.50
CA PHE A 162 1.37 18.93 31.29
C PHE A 162 1.30 17.40 31.29
N SER A 163 1.56 16.74 32.42
CA SER A 163 1.35 15.29 32.56
C SER A 163 -0.12 14.88 32.39
N LYS A 164 -1.07 15.71 32.85
CA LYS A 164 -2.51 15.51 32.63
C LYS A 164 -2.91 15.70 31.17
N TRP A 165 -2.26 16.62 30.45
CA TRP A 165 -2.42 16.82 29.00
C TRP A 165 -1.85 15.65 28.17
N ILE A 166 -0.67 15.13 28.54
CA ILE A 166 -0.04 13.96 27.89
C ILE A 166 -0.88 12.69 28.09
N LYS A 167 -1.46 12.48 29.28
CA LYS A 167 -2.29 11.31 29.62
C LYS A 167 -3.73 11.40 29.10
N GLY A 168 -4.26 12.61 28.93
CA GLY A 168 -5.66 12.85 28.61
C GLY A 168 -6.01 12.95 27.13
N GLY A 169 -5.04 12.74 26.22
CA GLY A 169 -5.23 12.72 24.76
C GLY A 169 -6.15 13.83 24.28
N ALA A 170 -5.67 15.09 24.28
CA ALA A 170 -6.35 16.29 23.79
C ALA A 170 -7.84 16.07 23.50
N SER A 171 -8.66 16.16 24.56
CA SER A 171 -10.10 15.96 24.46
C SER A 171 -10.60 16.75 23.27
N PHE A 172 -11.26 16.08 22.32
CA PHE A 172 -11.92 16.65 21.14
C PHE A 172 -12.75 17.92 21.46
N ILE A 173 -13.19 18.05 22.72
CA ILE A 173 -13.89 19.21 23.30
C ILE A 173 -13.05 20.50 23.35
N ALA A 174 -11.72 20.43 23.46
CA ALA A 174 -10.86 21.63 23.44
C ALA A 174 -10.74 22.24 22.03
N GLN A 175 -10.91 21.42 20.99
CA GLN A 175 -10.83 21.85 19.59
C GLN A 175 -12.17 22.38 19.07
N SER A 176 -13.31 21.92 19.61
CA SER A 176 -14.65 22.36 19.20
C SER A 176 -15.13 23.66 19.85
N THR A 177 -14.42 24.17 20.86
CA THR A 177 -14.85 25.35 21.64
C THR A 177 -14.06 26.63 21.33
N GLY A 178 -13.02 26.58 20.48
CA GLY A 178 -12.23 27.77 20.12
C GLY A 178 -11.49 28.45 21.29
N LEU A 179 -11.48 27.83 22.47
CA LEU A 179 -10.89 28.37 23.70
C LEU A 179 -9.89 27.38 24.30
N SER A 180 -8.74 27.20 23.64
CA SER A 180 -7.45 27.06 24.33
C SER A 180 -6.33 27.13 23.29
N SER A 181 -5.47 28.14 23.38
CA SER A 181 -4.18 28.11 22.69
C SER A 181 -3.39 26.90 23.21
N ALA A 182 -2.99 25.97 22.34
CA ALA A 182 -2.12 24.88 22.77
C ALA A 182 -0.90 25.43 23.52
N PRO A 183 -0.41 24.72 24.55
CA PRO A 183 0.77 25.15 25.28
C PRO A 183 1.93 25.34 24.31
N ARG A 184 2.63 26.47 24.43
CA ARG A 184 3.87 26.71 23.69
C ARG A 184 4.93 25.74 24.18
N LEU A 185 5.41 24.91 23.26
CA LEU A 185 6.40 23.87 23.54
C LEU A 185 7.81 24.41 23.26
N THR A 186 8.80 23.92 23.99
CA THR A 186 10.21 24.14 23.66
C THR A 186 10.63 23.30 22.46
N PRO A 187 11.75 23.59 21.78
CA PRO A 187 12.25 22.78 20.67
C PRO A 187 12.39 21.29 21.02
N ALA A 188 12.96 20.98 22.19
CA ALA A 188 13.10 19.61 22.68
C ALA A 188 11.75 18.91 22.91
N GLN A 189 10.74 19.63 23.42
CA GLN A 189 9.39 19.10 23.59
C GLN A 189 8.71 18.84 22.24
N ILE A 190 8.90 19.69 21.24
CA ILE A 190 8.36 19.46 19.90
C ILE A 190 9.05 18.26 19.23
N ARG A 191 10.38 18.20 19.26
CA ARG A 191 11.14 17.03 18.77
C ARG A 191 10.57 15.73 19.35
N SER A 192 10.41 15.67 20.67
CA SER A 192 9.83 14.50 21.35
C SER A 192 8.38 14.23 20.93
N THR A 193 7.57 15.28 20.74
CA THR A 193 6.18 15.14 20.27
C THR A 193 6.10 14.56 18.85
N ILE A 194 6.98 15.01 17.95
CA ILE A 194 7.08 14.51 16.58
C ILE A 194 7.52 13.04 16.59
N VAL A 195 8.58 12.70 17.32
CA VAL A 195 9.09 11.31 17.39
C VAL A 195 8.00 10.36 17.90
N ARG A 196 7.23 10.78 18.91
CA ARG A 196 6.07 10.02 19.40
C ARG A 196 4.99 9.84 18.34
N ALA A 197 4.72 10.89 17.56
CA ALA A 197 3.74 10.87 16.48
C ALA A 197 4.18 9.94 15.33
N GLU A 198 5.46 9.99 14.96
CA GLU A 198 6.09 9.14 13.94
C GLU A 198 6.07 7.66 14.38
N ALA A 199 6.47 7.36 15.61
CA ALA A 199 6.42 6.01 16.15
C ALA A 199 5.01 5.39 16.06
N SER A 200 3.98 6.18 16.40
CA SER A 200 2.58 5.77 16.28
C SER A 200 2.15 5.60 14.82
N LEU A 201 2.56 6.51 13.92
CA LEU A 201 2.26 6.46 12.49
C LEU A 201 2.84 5.19 11.84
N ILE A 202 4.13 4.93 12.07
CA ILE A 202 4.84 3.79 11.49
C ILE A 202 4.28 2.47 12.04
N SER A 203 3.98 2.42 13.35
CA SER A 203 3.33 1.24 13.94
C SER A 203 1.96 0.98 13.32
N SER A 204 1.17 2.03 13.11
CA SER A 204 -0.13 1.92 12.43
C SER A 204 0.01 1.43 11.00
N PHE A 205 1.04 1.88 10.27
CA PHE A 205 1.30 1.46 8.90
C PHE A 205 1.56 -0.04 8.80
N LEU A 206 2.33 -0.62 9.74
CA LEU A 206 2.55 -2.08 9.81
C LEU A 206 1.24 -2.87 9.98
N TYR A 207 0.30 -2.35 10.78
CA TYR A 207 -0.99 -3.00 10.97
C TYR A 207 -1.89 -2.95 9.73
N LEU A 208 -1.74 -1.96 8.86
CA LEU A 208 -2.54 -1.85 7.62
C LEU A 208 -2.24 -2.96 6.60
N PHE A 209 -1.06 -3.57 6.66
CA PHE A 209 -0.69 -4.69 5.79
C PHE A 209 -1.17 -6.04 6.30
N GLN A 210 -1.75 -6.10 7.51
CA GLN A 210 -2.33 -7.32 8.03
C GLN A 210 -3.77 -7.43 7.52
N GLU A 211 -4.11 -8.53 6.86
CA GLU A 211 -5.44 -8.84 6.33
C GLU A 211 -6.45 -9.20 7.46
N SER A 212 -6.51 -8.40 8.55
CA SER A 212 -7.39 -8.68 9.69
C SER A 212 -8.06 -7.44 10.28
N LEU A 213 -9.31 -7.58 10.70
CA LEU A 213 -10.11 -6.51 11.30
C LEU A 213 -9.45 -5.92 12.55
N MET A 214 -8.90 -6.78 13.42
CA MET A 214 -8.23 -6.35 14.65
C MET A 214 -7.00 -5.48 14.35
N ALA A 215 -6.24 -5.82 13.31
CA ALA A 215 -5.11 -4.99 12.89
C ALA A 215 -5.59 -3.62 12.38
N PHE A 216 -6.68 -3.57 11.60
CA PHE A 216 -7.24 -2.28 11.17
C PHE A 216 -7.72 -1.41 12.33
N VAL A 217 -8.29 -1.99 13.40
CA VAL A 217 -8.64 -1.25 14.62
C VAL A 217 -7.39 -0.68 15.29
N LYS A 218 -6.33 -1.49 15.44
CA LYS A 218 -5.04 -1.03 15.99
C LYS A 218 -4.43 0.08 15.14
N ALA A 219 -4.49 -0.06 13.81
CA ALA A 219 -4.04 0.96 12.87
C ALA A 219 -4.81 2.27 13.08
N GLY A 220 -6.14 2.22 13.15
CA GLY A 220 -7.00 3.39 13.37
C GLY A 220 -6.72 4.12 14.69
N LEU A 221 -6.56 3.38 15.79
CA LEU A 221 -6.21 3.94 17.10
C LEU A 221 -4.83 4.61 17.09
N GLY A 222 -3.83 3.97 16.50
CA GLY A 222 -2.48 4.55 16.38
C GLY A 222 -2.45 5.76 15.44
N LEU A 223 -3.23 5.77 14.35
CA LEU A 223 -3.32 6.92 13.44
C LEU A 223 -3.98 8.12 14.12
N ARG A 224 -5.01 7.89 14.94
CA ARG A 224 -5.61 8.94 15.76
C ARG A 224 -4.59 9.54 16.74
N LYS A 225 -3.83 8.67 17.40
CA LYS A 225 -2.79 9.08 18.35
C LYS A 225 -1.68 9.89 17.65
N SER A 226 -1.23 9.43 16.50
CA SER A 226 -0.27 10.13 15.65
C SER A 226 -0.80 11.52 15.25
N GLN A 227 -2.04 11.59 14.77
CA GLN A 227 -2.71 12.84 14.38
C GLN A 227 -2.74 13.86 15.52
N GLY A 228 -3.11 13.45 16.75
CA GLY A 228 -3.21 14.38 17.87
C GLY A 228 -1.86 15.01 18.25
N ASN A 229 -0.78 14.21 18.21
CA ASN A 229 0.58 14.73 18.45
C ASN A 229 1.02 15.66 17.31
N TYR A 230 0.77 15.29 16.05
CA TYR A 230 1.09 16.15 14.90
C TYR A 230 0.28 17.45 14.88
N ALA A 231 -1.00 17.42 15.26
CA ALA A 231 -1.81 18.63 15.35
C ALA A 231 -1.21 19.62 16.36
N THR A 232 -0.66 19.11 17.47
CA THR A 232 0.03 19.95 18.45
C THR A 232 1.32 20.54 17.89
N ALA A 233 2.14 19.71 17.22
CA ALA A 233 3.36 20.17 16.57
C ALA A 233 3.07 21.21 15.49
N TRP A 234 2.01 21.01 14.69
CA TRP A 234 1.55 21.91 13.64
C TRP A 234 1.11 23.27 14.18
N GLN A 235 0.35 23.30 15.28
CA GLN A 235 -0.08 24.55 15.90
C GLN A 235 1.10 25.38 16.41
N ASN A 236 2.10 24.73 17.02
CA ASN A 236 3.33 25.42 17.44
C ASN A 236 4.14 25.90 16.22
N TYR A 237 4.28 25.06 15.20
CA TYR A 237 4.93 25.41 13.93
C TYR A 237 4.30 26.67 13.30
N GLN A 238 2.97 26.70 13.14
CA GLN A 238 2.26 27.84 12.58
C GLN A 238 2.39 29.10 13.44
N ALA A 239 2.36 28.93 14.77
CA ALA A 239 2.45 30.06 15.67
C ALA A 239 3.85 30.69 15.66
N TRP A 240 4.91 29.89 15.53
CA TRP A 240 6.25 30.39 15.30
C TRP A 240 6.40 31.02 13.92
N ALA A 241 5.89 30.39 12.86
CA ALA A 241 5.91 30.96 11.51
C ALA A 241 5.36 32.39 11.48
N LYS A 242 4.19 32.62 12.12
CA LYS A 242 3.59 33.95 12.24
C LYS A 242 4.43 34.95 13.04
N GLU A 243 5.12 34.50 14.09
CA GLU A 243 6.02 35.36 14.87
C GLU A 243 7.20 35.84 14.03
N PHE A 244 7.78 34.97 13.20
CA PHE A 244 8.89 35.36 12.31
C PHE A 244 8.45 36.29 11.20
N GLU A 245 7.28 36.03 10.59
CA GLU A 245 6.67 36.94 9.63
C GLU A 245 6.47 38.34 10.22
N ALA A 246 6.01 38.40 11.48
CA ALA A 246 5.82 39.66 12.20
C ALA A 246 7.12 40.35 12.62
N ALA A 247 8.22 39.60 12.81
CA ALA A 247 9.49 40.14 13.29
C ALA A 247 10.28 40.92 12.22
N GLY A 248 10.03 40.70 10.93
CA GLY A 248 10.54 41.53 9.83
C GLY A 248 12.07 41.56 9.64
N GLY A 249 12.84 40.77 10.39
CA GLY A 249 14.30 40.63 10.31
C GLY A 249 14.76 39.54 9.33
N ASP A 250 16.01 39.08 9.46
CA ASP A 250 16.49 37.88 8.74
C ASP A 250 15.75 36.64 9.27
N GLN A 251 14.61 36.36 8.63
CA GLN A 251 13.69 35.28 9.01
C GLN A 251 14.39 33.92 9.02
N SER A 252 15.44 33.71 8.22
CA SER A 252 16.13 32.42 8.15
C SER A 252 16.88 32.10 9.45
N LYS A 253 17.55 33.10 10.03
CA LYS A 253 18.32 32.95 11.25
C LYS A 253 17.43 32.86 12.49
N GLU A 254 16.44 33.75 12.61
CA GLU A 254 15.50 33.71 13.74
C GLU A 254 14.68 32.42 13.78
N PHE A 255 14.31 31.89 12.60
CA PHE A 255 13.62 30.61 12.49
C PHE A 255 14.50 29.45 12.98
N SER A 256 15.78 29.44 12.58
CA SER A 256 16.76 28.43 13.01
C SER A 256 17.05 28.50 14.52
N ASP A 257 17.03 29.69 15.11
CA ASP A 257 17.27 29.89 16.55
C ASP A 257 16.11 29.40 17.44
N LYS A 258 14.93 29.18 16.86
CA LYS A 258 13.74 28.68 17.57
C LYS A 258 13.34 27.26 17.17
N MET A 259 13.78 26.76 16.01
CA MET A 259 13.47 25.40 15.57
C MET A 259 14.57 24.88 14.65
N ASP A 260 15.14 23.73 15.02
CA ASP A 260 16.15 23.06 14.22
C ASP A 260 15.55 22.46 12.93
N LEU A 261 16.42 22.19 11.96
CA LEU A 261 16.06 21.64 10.67
C LEU A 261 15.26 20.33 10.79
N ASN A 262 15.70 19.41 11.65
CA ASN A 262 15.11 18.08 11.77
C ASN A 262 13.72 18.12 12.40
N THR A 263 13.49 19.03 13.35
CA THR A 263 12.16 19.28 13.93
C THR A 263 11.23 19.87 12.88
N ARG A 264 11.65 20.90 12.11
CA ARG A 264 10.84 21.46 11.02
C ARG A 264 10.44 20.37 10.02
N GLU A 265 11.43 19.63 9.57
CA GLU A 265 11.27 18.60 8.56
C GLU A 265 10.39 17.45 9.07
N GLY A 266 10.53 17.06 10.35
CA GLY A 266 9.68 16.03 10.97
C GLY A 266 8.20 16.42 11.02
N VAL A 267 7.89 17.70 11.22
CA VAL A 267 6.51 18.20 11.10
C VAL A 267 6.00 18.05 9.66
N GLN A 268 6.79 18.47 8.67
CA GLN A 268 6.42 18.43 7.25
C GLN A 268 6.24 16.99 6.76
N PHE A 269 7.26 16.14 6.95
CA PHE A 269 7.23 14.72 6.60
C PHE A 269 6.06 14.02 7.28
N GLY A 270 5.93 14.19 8.59
CA GLY A 270 4.99 13.47 9.40
C GLY A 270 3.52 13.77 9.10
N ILE A 271 3.18 15.05 8.99
CA ILE A 271 1.83 15.48 8.59
C ILE A 271 1.57 15.11 7.13
N GLY A 272 2.59 15.26 6.27
CA GLY A 272 2.53 14.88 4.87
C GLY A 272 2.17 13.40 4.68
N ALA A 273 2.98 12.52 5.28
CA ALA A 273 2.79 11.07 5.27
C ALA A 273 1.45 10.66 5.90
N LEU A 274 1.06 11.25 7.04
CA LEU A 274 -0.22 10.97 7.67
C LEU A 274 -1.39 11.30 6.73
N ASN A 275 -1.38 12.46 6.08
CA ASN A 275 -2.44 12.85 5.15
C ASN A 275 -2.52 11.94 3.93
N VAL A 276 -1.36 11.57 3.37
CA VAL A 276 -1.29 10.63 2.24
C VAL A 276 -1.82 9.25 2.64
N VAL A 277 -1.37 8.70 3.77
CA VAL A 277 -1.86 7.40 4.27
C VAL A 277 -3.36 7.45 4.52
N LEU A 278 -3.87 8.47 5.21
CA LEU A 278 -5.30 8.63 5.48
C LEU A 278 -6.14 8.75 4.20
N SER A 279 -5.59 9.28 3.11
CA SER A 279 -6.30 9.47 1.85
C SER A 279 -6.56 8.16 1.07
N ILE A 280 -5.78 7.11 1.35
CA ILE A 280 -5.85 5.81 0.63
C ILE A 280 -6.42 4.68 1.50
N LEU A 281 -6.89 4.99 2.70
CA LEU A 281 -7.44 3.96 3.59
C LEU A 281 -8.76 3.43 3.05
N PRO A 282 -8.95 2.09 3.00
CA PRO A 282 -10.23 1.50 2.64
C PRO A 282 -11.37 2.08 3.49
N SER A 283 -12.55 2.19 2.90
CA SER A 283 -13.71 2.87 3.49
C SER A 283 -14.09 2.39 4.91
N LYS A 284 -13.87 1.11 5.24
CA LYS A 284 -14.06 0.57 6.61
C LYS A 284 -13.08 1.18 7.62
N VAL A 285 -11.80 1.21 7.28
CA VAL A 285 -10.75 1.79 8.14
C VAL A 285 -10.91 3.30 8.22
N ALA A 286 -11.20 3.94 7.09
CA ALA A 286 -11.52 5.36 7.02
C ALA A 286 -12.74 5.71 7.88
N ARG A 287 -13.79 4.89 7.92
CA ARG A 287 -14.97 5.10 8.80
C ARG A 287 -14.60 5.09 10.27
N LEU A 288 -13.83 4.10 10.72
CA LEU A 288 -13.36 4.01 12.10
C LEU A 288 -12.57 5.27 12.50
N ILE A 289 -11.77 5.81 11.58
CA ILE A 289 -10.99 7.02 11.82
C ILE A 289 -11.84 8.29 11.71
N SER A 290 -12.81 8.33 10.79
CA SER A 290 -13.70 9.48 10.58
C SER A 290 -14.67 9.70 11.73
N LEU A 291 -15.00 8.65 12.51
CA LEU A 291 -15.72 8.77 13.79
C LEU A 291 -15.00 9.72 14.76
N PHE A 292 -13.71 9.97 14.55
CA PHE A 292 -12.92 10.91 15.32
C PHE A 292 -12.75 12.29 14.65
N GLY A 293 -13.40 12.52 13.50
CA GLY A 293 -13.47 13.81 12.83
C GLY A 293 -12.34 14.12 11.84
N TYR A 294 -11.58 13.12 11.39
CA TYR A 294 -10.40 13.32 10.55
C TYR A 294 -10.55 12.72 9.15
N LYS A 295 -10.15 13.48 8.13
CA LYS A 295 -10.07 13.05 6.72
C LYS A 295 -8.71 13.46 6.17
N GLY A 296 -8.04 12.57 5.44
CA GLY A 296 -6.76 12.89 4.80
C GLY A 296 -6.93 13.89 3.65
N ASP A 297 -6.03 14.86 3.56
CA ASP A 297 -5.88 15.76 2.42
C ASP A 297 -4.63 15.39 1.62
N LYS A 298 -4.82 14.63 0.54
CA LYS A 298 -3.73 14.16 -0.33
C LYS A 298 -2.90 15.32 -0.90
N SER A 299 -3.53 16.44 -1.26
CA SER A 299 -2.82 17.59 -1.86
C SER A 299 -1.87 18.23 -0.84
N LEU A 300 -2.37 18.52 0.36
CA LEU A 300 -1.55 18.99 1.46
C LEU A 300 -0.46 17.97 1.81
N GLY A 301 -0.83 16.69 1.80
CA GLY A 301 0.07 15.57 2.03
C GLY A 301 1.31 15.60 1.13
N PHE A 302 1.07 15.70 -0.17
CA PHE A 302 2.13 15.80 -1.18
C PHE A 302 2.94 17.09 -1.04
N GLU A 303 2.29 18.25 -0.87
CA GLU A 303 2.99 19.54 -0.72
C GLU A 303 4.01 19.51 0.43
N LEU A 304 3.64 18.95 1.58
CA LEU A 304 4.52 18.86 2.74
C LEU A 304 5.62 17.82 2.56
N LEU A 305 5.34 16.69 1.90
CA LEU A 305 6.36 15.68 1.59
C LEU A 305 7.40 16.21 0.60
N GLU A 306 6.99 17.00 -0.42
CA GLU A 306 7.93 17.67 -1.33
C GLU A 306 8.86 18.63 -0.59
N LYS A 307 8.31 19.39 0.35
CA LYS A 307 9.12 20.28 1.20
C LYS A 307 10.16 19.50 2.00
N ALA A 308 9.79 18.36 2.57
CA ALA A 308 10.72 17.49 3.29
C ALA A 308 11.79 16.88 2.35
N CYS A 309 11.38 16.40 1.18
CA CYS A 309 12.26 15.83 0.15
C CYS A 309 13.35 16.81 -0.33
N ALA A 310 13.08 18.11 -0.31
CA ALA A 310 13.99 19.16 -0.78
C ALA A 310 15.04 19.59 0.26
N THR A 311 15.06 18.99 1.45
CA THR A 311 16.02 19.34 2.51
C THR A 311 17.19 18.36 2.60
N SER A 312 18.16 18.66 3.47
CA SER A 312 19.27 17.78 3.84
C SER A 312 19.10 17.15 5.23
N GLY A 313 17.88 17.14 5.78
CA GLY A 313 17.59 16.66 7.12
C GLY A 313 17.43 15.14 7.22
N VAL A 314 17.20 14.66 8.45
CA VAL A 314 17.03 13.23 8.77
C VAL A 314 15.90 12.57 7.96
N ARG A 315 14.79 13.27 7.69
CA ARG A 315 13.64 12.66 7.01
C ARG A 315 13.74 12.69 5.49
N ALA A 316 14.63 13.45 4.88
CA ALA A 316 14.61 13.68 3.44
C ALA A 316 14.80 12.37 2.64
N PRO A 317 15.78 11.51 2.95
CA PRO A 317 15.91 10.21 2.27
C PRO A 317 14.70 9.29 2.50
N ILE A 318 14.08 9.36 3.68
CA ILE A 318 12.89 8.57 4.02
C ILE A 318 11.66 9.09 3.29
N ALA A 319 11.52 10.41 3.14
CA ALA A 319 10.46 11.07 2.39
C ALA A 319 10.57 10.73 0.89
N GLN A 320 11.79 10.75 0.33
CA GLN A 320 12.04 10.33 -1.05
C GLN A 320 11.67 8.86 -1.26
N LEU A 321 12.09 7.97 -0.35
CA LEU A 321 11.72 6.55 -0.41
C LEU A 321 10.20 6.35 -0.26
N PHE A 322 9.54 7.07 0.65
CA PHE A 322 8.10 7.01 0.85
C PHE A 322 7.34 7.46 -0.39
N MET A 323 7.71 8.61 -0.97
CA MET A 323 7.08 9.15 -2.19
C MET A 323 7.30 8.23 -3.40
N GLY A 324 8.53 7.77 -3.60
CA GLY A 324 8.87 6.81 -4.65
C GLY A 324 8.12 5.49 -4.49
N GLY A 325 8.17 4.91 -3.29
CA GLY A 325 7.53 3.64 -2.95
C GLY A 325 6.01 3.68 -3.01
N TYR A 326 5.37 4.72 -2.43
CA TYR A 326 3.92 4.92 -2.49
C TYR A 326 3.43 4.90 -3.93
N ASN A 327 4.04 5.70 -4.80
CA ASN A 327 3.60 5.82 -6.19
C ASN A 327 3.96 4.55 -7.02
N ALA A 328 5.12 3.93 -6.80
CA ALA A 328 5.53 2.72 -7.50
C ALA A 328 4.69 1.48 -7.11
N VAL A 329 4.37 1.33 -5.82
CA VAL A 329 3.61 0.19 -5.31
C VAL A 329 2.13 0.32 -5.69
N LEU A 330 1.51 1.47 -5.44
CA LEU A 330 0.07 1.63 -5.69
C LEU A 330 -0.28 1.57 -7.17
N SER A 331 0.54 2.14 -8.05
CA SER A 331 0.31 2.07 -9.50
C SER A 331 0.22 0.63 -10.03
N SER A 332 0.94 -0.32 -9.42
CA SER A 332 0.92 -1.73 -9.82
C SER A 332 -0.43 -2.44 -9.58
N PHE A 333 -1.31 -1.91 -8.72
CA PHE A 333 -2.65 -2.49 -8.49
C PHE A 333 -3.62 -2.18 -9.63
N ALA A 334 -3.45 -1.06 -10.33
CA ALA A 334 -4.26 -0.69 -11.47
C ALA A 334 -3.44 0.17 -12.47
N PRO A 335 -2.50 -0.45 -13.21
CA PRO A 335 -1.52 0.27 -14.03
C PRO A 335 -2.15 1.24 -15.04
N THR A 336 -3.24 0.84 -15.70
CA THR A 336 -3.94 1.69 -16.68
C THR A 336 -4.52 2.96 -16.08
N VAL A 337 -5.07 2.90 -14.86
CA VAL A 337 -5.78 4.04 -14.24
C VAL A 337 -4.83 4.89 -13.40
N LEU A 338 -3.95 4.25 -12.62
CA LEU A 338 -3.07 4.94 -11.67
C LEU A 338 -1.73 5.32 -12.29
N GLY A 339 -1.26 4.54 -13.27
CA GLY A 339 0.05 4.70 -13.89
C GLY A 339 0.31 6.09 -14.48
N PRO A 340 -0.63 6.69 -15.23
CA PRO A 340 -0.44 8.02 -15.83
C PRO A 340 -0.03 9.10 -14.84
N THR A 341 -0.61 9.10 -13.63
CA THR A 341 -0.32 10.10 -12.60
C THR A 341 0.82 9.69 -11.67
N MET A 342 0.91 8.40 -11.33
CA MET A 342 1.84 7.94 -10.28
C MET A 342 3.24 7.59 -10.80
N LEU A 343 3.40 7.03 -12.00
CA LEU A 343 4.72 6.61 -12.49
C LEU A 343 5.71 7.77 -12.66
N PRO A 344 5.32 8.96 -13.18
CA PRO A 344 6.23 10.10 -13.26
C PRO A 344 6.73 10.56 -11.89
N LEU A 345 5.83 10.58 -10.89
CA LEU A 345 6.17 10.93 -9.51
C LEU A 345 7.12 9.89 -8.91
N ALA A 346 6.81 8.60 -9.06
CA ALA A 346 7.67 7.52 -8.60
C ALA A 346 9.08 7.62 -9.21
N SER A 347 9.17 7.77 -10.53
CA SER A 347 10.45 7.85 -11.23
C SER A 347 11.28 9.05 -10.75
N ARG A 348 10.68 10.24 -10.65
CA ARG A 348 11.38 11.45 -10.20
C ARG A 348 12.07 11.28 -8.84
N HIS A 349 11.36 10.73 -7.85
CA HIS A 349 11.92 10.52 -6.51
C HIS A 349 12.97 9.40 -6.49
N LEU A 350 12.73 8.29 -7.20
CA LEU A 350 13.64 7.14 -7.21
C LEU A 350 14.93 7.41 -8.00
N VAL A 351 14.84 8.10 -9.14
CA VAL A 351 16.02 8.55 -9.92
C VAL A 351 16.85 9.53 -9.09
N HIS A 352 16.22 10.48 -8.40
CA HIS A 352 16.93 11.37 -7.48
C HIS A 352 17.65 10.57 -6.38
N SER A 353 16.96 9.65 -5.71
CA SER A 353 17.60 8.81 -4.68
C SER A 353 18.74 7.96 -5.22
N LEU A 354 18.63 7.39 -6.43
CA LEU A 354 19.71 6.61 -7.06
C LEU A 354 20.91 7.46 -7.49
N SER A 355 20.73 8.77 -7.71
CA SER A 355 21.86 9.68 -7.93
C SER A 355 22.73 9.86 -6.67
N ILE A 356 22.13 9.66 -5.49
CA ILE A 356 22.79 9.77 -4.18
C ILE A 356 23.25 8.39 -3.67
N TYR A 357 22.39 7.39 -3.78
CA TYR A 357 22.58 6.02 -3.31
C TYR A 357 22.51 5.02 -4.47
N PRO A 358 23.49 5.02 -5.39
CA PRO A 358 23.40 4.30 -6.67
C PRO A 358 23.28 2.78 -6.54
N THR A 359 23.71 2.21 -5.41
CA THR A 359 23.69 0.77 -5.16
C THR A 359 22.64 0.33 -4.16
N SER A 360 21.76 1.24 -3.71
CA SER A 360 20.73 0.93 -2.71
C SER A 360 19.73 -0.10 -3.27
N PRO A 361 19.59 -1.30 -2.69
CA PRO A 361 18.71 -2.32 -3.23
C PRO A 361 17.23 -1.95 -3.11
N PHE A 362 16.83 -1.17 -2.09
CA PHE A 362 15.47 -0.63 -1.98
C PHE A 362 15.10 0.28 -3.16
N HIS A 363 15.95 1.26 -3.48
CA HIS A 363 15.71 2.17 -4.59
C HIS A 363 15.77 1.46 -5.94
N LEU A 364 16.71 0.52 -6.13
CA LEU A 364 16.81 -0.28 -7.35
C LEU A 364 15.57 -1.17 -7.55
N LEU A 365 15.10 -1.85 -6.49
CA LEU A 365 13.88 -2.67 -6.50
C LEU A 365 12.65 -1.85 -6.90
N LEU A 366 12.45 -0.68 -6.29
CA LEU A 366 11.31 0.18 -6.61
C LEU A 366 11.42 0.76 -8.02
N THR A 367 12.62 1.12 -8.47
CA THR A 367 12.86 1.61 -9.85
C THR A 367 12.56 0.51 -10.86
N ALA A 368 12.95 -0.74 -10.58
CA ALA A 368 12.62 -1.89 -11.40
C ALA A 368 11.12 -2.11 -11.51
N ARG A 369 10.37 -1.87 -10.43
CA ARG A 369 8.91 -1.93 -10.45
C ARG A 369 8.30 -0.84 -11.32
N VAL A 370 8.83 0.39 -11.28
CA VAL A 370 8.41 1.47 -12.20
C VAL A 370 8.70 1.08 -13.65
N ALA A 371 9.89 0.52 -13.94
CA ALA A 371 10.24 0.04 -15.28
C ALA A 371 9.31 -1.06 -15.79
N ARG A 372 8.93 -2.02 -14.93
CA ARG A 372 7.91 -3.04 -15.25
C ARG A 372 6.58 -2.37 -15.60
N SER A 373 6.08 -1.47 -14.77
CA SER A 373 4.80 -0.80 -15.00
C SER A 373 4.80 0.05 -16.28
N ALA A 374 5.97 0.49 -16.73
CA ALA A 374 6.20 1.15 -18.02
C ALA A 374 6.48 0.19 -19.18
N ARG A 375 6.13 -1.10 -19.03
CA ARG A 375 6.30 -2.20 -20.01
C ARG A 375 7.75 -2.47 -20.45
N ASN A 376 8.72 -2.21 -19.58
CA ASN A 376 10.13 -2.51 -19.82
C ASN A 376 10.65 -3.58 -18.84
N LEU A 377 10.32 -4.84 -19.11
CA LEU A 377 10.72 -5.98 -18.29
C LEU A 377 12.24 -6.22 -18.33
N ASP A 378 12.93 -5.86 -19.40
CA ASP A 378 14.38 -6.04 -19.53
C ASP A 378 15.15 -5.08 -18.63
N LEU A 379 14.76 -3.79 -18.62
CA LEU A 379 15.30 -2.82 -17.68
C LEU A 379 14.96 -3.23 -16.23
N SER A 380 13.72 -3.67 -15.99
CA SER A 380 13.31 -4.18 -14.67
C SER A 380 14.23 -5.30 -14.20
N ASN A 381 14.49 -6.30 -15.05
CA ASN A 381 15.39 -7.42 -14.74
C ASN A 381 16.83 -6.96 -14.46
N THR A 382 17.35 -6.02 -15.25
CA THR A 382 18.71 -5.47 -15.08
C THR A 382 18.85 -4.78 -13.73
N LEU A 383 17.87 -3.95 -13.35
CA LEU A 383 17.86 -3.26 -12.06
C LEU A 383 17.71 -4.22 -10.88
N LEU A 384 16.89 -5.28 -11.01
CA LEU A 384 16.72 -6.30 -9.98
C LEU A 384 17.99 -7.15 -9.80
N GLU A 385 18.68 -7.50 -10.89
CA GLU A 385 19.98 -8.19 -10.84
C GLU A 385 21.00 -7.34 -10.08
N ARG A 386 21.09 -6.04 -10.40
CA ARG A 386 21.96 -5.09 -9.70
C ARG A 386 21.59 -4.97 -8.21
N ALA A 387 20.30 -4.94 -7.88
CA ALA A 387 19.84 -4.93 -6.48
C ALA A 387 20.30 -6.18 -5.72
N ILE A 388 20.17 -7.36 -6.33
CA ILE A 388 20.65 -8.64 -5.76
C ILE A 388 22.16 -8.60 -5.53
N GLN A 389 22.94 -8.16 -6.51
CA GLN A 389 24.41 -8.08 -6.42
C GLN A 389 24.90 -7.18 -5.28
N HIS A 390 24.18 -6.09 -5.01
CA HIS A 390 24.54 -5.14 -3.97
C HIS A 390 23.86 -5.40 -2.61
N THR A 391 23.01 -6.43 -2.50
CA THR A 391 22.40 -6.81 -1.23
C THR A 391 23.44 -7.52 -0.33
N PRO A 392 23.72 -6.98 0.87
CA PRO A 392 24.60 -7.63 1.83
C PRO A 392 24.04 -8.94 2.36
N ALA A 393 24.94 -9.85 2.76
CA ALA A 393 24.57 -11.14 3.38
C ALA A 393 23.87 -11.00 4.73
N THR A 394 23.92 -9.82 5.37
CA THR A 394 23.27 -9.53 6.65
C THR A 394 21.76 -9.37 6.53
N TRP A 395 21.24 -9.13 5.31
CA TRP A 395 19.81 -9.03 5.03
C TRP A 395 19.46 -9.67 3.68
N PRO A 396 19.58 -11.01 3.57
CA PRO A 396 19.37 -11.73 2.32
C PRO A 396 17.93 -11.65 1.79
N GLU A 397 16.96 -11.31 2.64
CA GLU A 397 15.54 -11.20 2.30
C GLU A 397 15.26 -10.15 1.23
N ILE A 398 16.08 -9.09 1.13
CA ILE A 398 15.96 -8.11 0.05
C ILE A 398 16.29 -8.74 -1.31
N ALA A 399 17.33 -9.58 -1.38
CA ALA A 399 17.69 -10.29 -2.60
C ALA A 399 16.63 -11.35 -2.97
N MET A 400 16.01 -11.98 -1.96
CA MET A 400 14.88 -12.91 -2.17
C MET A 400 13.64 -12.19 -2.70
N LEU A 401 13.32 -11.00 -2.18
CA LEU A 401 12.27 -10.14 -2.72
C LEU A 401 12.55 -9.76 -4.18
N CYS A 402 13.78 -9.34 -4.49
CA CYS A 402 14.17 -9.04 -5.87
C CYS A 402 14.06 -10.26 -6.80
N LYS A 403 14.36 -11.45 -6.30
CA LYS A 403 14.24 -12.71 -7.05
C LYS A 403 12.77 -13.09 -7.30
N TYR A 404 11.89 -12.86 -6.34
CA TYR A 404 10.44 -12.98 -6.55
C TYR A 404 9.96 -12.01 -7.65
N GLU A 405 10.40 -10.76 -7.62
CA GLU A 405 10.07 -9.79 -8.67
C GLU A 405 10.55 -10.25 -10.06
N ARG A 406 11.75 -10.87 -10.12
CA ARG A 406 12.27 -11.45 -11.36
C ARG A 406 11.50 -12.68 -11.81
N SER A 407 10.99 -13.53 -10.90
CA SER A 407 10.15 -14.67 -11.30
C SER A 407 8.86 -14.20 -11.94
N MET A 408 8.24 -13.13 -11.42
CA MET A 408 7.08 -12.51 -12.06
C MET A 408 7.43 -11.93 -13.44
N ASN A 409 8.60 -11.27 -13.58
CA ASN A 409 9.06 -10.80 -14.89
C ASN A 409 9.25 -11.94 -15.88
N ALA A 410 9.88 -13.04 -15.46
CA ALA A 410 10.10 -14.21 -16.31
C ALA A 410 8.77 -14.81 -16.79
N MET A 411 7.78 -14.96 -15.91
CA MET A 411 6.42 -15.37 -16.31
C MET A 411 5.79 -14.38 -17.30
N GLY A 412 5.94 -13.07 -17.08
CA GLY A 412 5.47 -12.03 -18.02
C GLY A 412 6.22 -11.99 -19.36
N GLN A 413 7.42 -12.57 -19.43
CA GLN A 413 8.19 -12.81 -20.66
C GLN A 413 7.95 -14.21 -21.23
N LEU A 414 7.03 -14.99 -20.64
CA LEU A 414 6.75 -16.38 -20.99
C LEU A 414 7.96 -17.32 -20.85
N ASP A 415 8.99 -16.91 -20.08
CA ASP A 415 10.13 -17.75 -19.70
C ASP A 415 9.79 -18.57 -18.46
N TRP A 416 8.90 -19.54 -18.66
CA TRP A 416 8.35 -20.39 -17.61
C TRP A 416 9.41 -21.27 -16.92
N ALA A 417 10.42 -21.72 -17.67
CA ALA A 417 11.49 -22.54 -17.11
C ALA A 417 12.31 -21.75 -16.07
N LYS A 418 12.70 -20.51 -16.41
CA LYS A 418 13.44 -19.64 -15.50
C LYS A 418 12.59 -19.18 -14.32
N ALA A 419 11.30 -18.94 -14.54
CA ALA A 419 10.35 -18.68 -13.46
C ALA A 419 10.29 -19.84 -12.46
N ALA A 420 10.15 -21.08 -12.95
CA ALA A 420 10.13 -22.27 -12.11
C ALA A 420 11.41 -22.45 -11.29
N GLU A 421 12.59 -22.20 -11.87
CA GLU A 421 13.87 -22.26 -11.16
C GLU A 421 13.92 -21.28 -9.97
N MET A 422 13.54 -20.01 -10.21
CA MET A 422 13.53 -18.99 -9.16
C MET A 422 12.50 -19.29 -8.08
N CYS A 423 11.29 -19.75 -8.44
CA CYS A 423 10.27 -20.18 -7.47
C CYS A 423 10.76 -21.36 -6.62
N ALA A 424 11.44 -22.34 -7.23
CA ALA A 424 12.02 -23.47 -6.52
C ALA A 424 13.08 -23.01 -5.50
N GLU A 425 13.91 -22.02 -5.84
CA GLU A 425 14.88 -21.47 -4.91
C GLU A 425 14.21 -20.74 -3.73
N LEU A 426 13.23 -19.88 -4.00
CA LEU A 426 12.50 -19.14 -2.98
C LEU A 426 11.76 -20.07 -2.01
N ARG A 427 11.17 -21.15 -2.53
CA ARG A 427 10.58 -22.23 -1.73
C ARG A 427 11.61 -22.90 -0.83
N LYS A 428 12.75 -23.32 -1.37
CA LYS A 428 13.83 -23.99 -0.60
C LYS A 428 14.42 -23.11 0.49
N ARG A 429 14.47 -21.79 0.27
CA ARG A 429 14.88 -20.80 1.27
C ARG A 429 13.75 -20.38 2.22
N THR A 430 12.56 -20.98 2.09
CA THR A 430 11.37 -20.69 2.89
C THR A 430 11.02 -19.19 2.96
N TYR A 431 11.28 -18.46 1.87
CA TYR A 431 10.99 -17.03 1.81
C TYR A 431 9.48 -16.78 1.75
N TRP A 432 8.99 -15.77 2.47
CA TRP A 432 7.58 -15.36 2.52
C TRP A 432 6.62 -16.57 2.58
N SER A 433 5.93 -16.97 1.51
CA SER A 433 5.05 -18.15 1.52
C SER A 433 5.66 -19.34 0.75
N PRO A 434 6.16 -20.38 1.43
CA PRO A 434 6.66 -21.59 0.77
C PRO A 434 5.56 -22.33 0.01
N ALA A 435 4.32 -22.29 0.50
CA ALA A 435 3.14 -22.81 -0.21
C ALA A 435 2.93 -22.11 -1.54
N PHE A 436 2.94 -20.77 -1.56
CA PHE A 436 2.83 -19.99 -2.77
C PHE A 436 3.95 -20.31 -3.77
N PHE A 437 5.20 -20.43 -3.31
CA PHE A 437 6.32 -20.74 -4.19
C PHE A 437 6.31 -22.19 -4.69
N ALA A 438 5.77 -23.15 -3.93
CA ALA A 438 5.54 -24.52 -4.39
C ALA A 438 4.51 -24.56 -5.51
N TYR A 439 3.38 -23.88 -5.30
CA TYR A 439 2.35 -23.78 -6.31
C TYR A 439 2.83 -23.01 -7.55
N SER A 440 3.54 -21.89 -7.36
CA SER A 440 4.10 -21.11 -8.48
C SER A 440 5.15 -21.88 -9.29
N GLU A 441 5.97 -22.71 -8.64
CA GLU A 441 6.85 -23.65 -9.36
C GLU A 441 6.04 -24.66 -10.16
N ALA A 442 4.99 -25.24 -9.57
CA ALA A 442 4.11 -26.19 -10.26
C ALA A 442 3.45 -25.55 -11.49
N VAL A 443 2.86 -24.37 -11.30
CA VAL A 443 2.19 -23.62 -12.35
C VAL A 443 3.15 -23.25 -13.48
N ALA A 444 4.34 -22.75 -13.16
CA ALA A 444 5.34 -22.45 -14.19
C ALA A 444 5.75 -23.71 -14.98
N LEU A 445 5.91 -24.86 -14.31
CA LEU A 445 6.21 -26.12 -14.99
C LEU A 445 5.05 -26.63 -15.86
N ALA A 446 3.80 -26.36 -15.48
CA ALA A 446 2.62 -26.70 -16.28
C ALA A 446 2.54 -25.92 -17.59
N MET A 447 3.18 -24.75 -17.66
CA MET A 447 3.24 -23.90 -18.86
C MET A 447 4.43 -24.21 -19.78
N VAL A 448 5.35 -25.09 -19.37
CA VAL A 448 6.43 -25.60 -20.23
C VAL A 448 5.86 -26.71 -21.12
N PRO A 449 6.28 -26.86 -22.40
CA PRO A 449 5.78 -27.89 -23.29
C PRO A 449 5.70 -29.27 -22.61
N PRO A 450 4.52 -29.92 -22.63
CA PRO A 450 4.22 -31.01 -21.72
C PRO A 450 5.11 -32.23 -21.96
N THR A 451 5.58 -32.81 -20.86
CA THR A 451 6.14 -34.16 -20.80
C THR A 451 5.46 -34.90 -19.64
N ASP A 452 5.30 -36.22 -19.72
CA ASP A 452 4.68 -37.00 -18.62
C ASP A 452 5.36 -36.73 -17.26
N LYS A 453 6.68 -36.56 -17.27
CA LYS A 453 7.48 -36.21 -16.09
C LYS A 453 7.18 -34.82 -15.53
N ALA A 454 6.80 -33.87 -16.40
CA ALA A 454 6.40 -32.53 -15.96
C ALA A 454 5.05 -32.60 -15.24
N ARG A 455 4.07 -33.33 -15.79
CA ARG A 455 2.74 -33.49 -15.18
C ARG A 455 2.81 -34.12 -13.79
N ASP A 456 3.56 -35.22 -13.62
CA ASP A 456 3.78 -35.85 -12.31
C ASP A 456 4.41 -34.88 -11.29
N LYS A 457 5.35 -34.05 -11.76
CA LYS A 457 6.01 -33.06 -10.91
C LYS A 457 5.05 -31.93 -10.50
N VAL A 458 4.19 -31.48 -11.40
CA VAL A 458 3.14 -30.47 -11.11
C VAL A 458 2.22 -30.98 -10.01
N VAL A 459 1.67 -32.19 -10.16
CA VAL A 459 0.77 -32.80 -9.16
C VAL A 459 1.45 -32.93 -7.80
N LYS A 460 2.70 -33.41 -7.78
CA LYS A 460 3.46 -33.56 -6.53
C LYS A 460 3.71 -32.22 -5.83
N LEU A 461 4.08 -31.18 -6.58
CA LEU A 461 4.33 -29.85 -6.01
C LEU A 461 3.04 -29.18 -5.52
N ALA A 462 1.92 -29.36 -6.22
CA ALA A 462 0.62 -28.88 -5.78
C ALA A 462 0.21 -29.54 -4.46
N ALA A 463 0.37 -30.87 -4.35
CA ALA A 463 0.12 -31.59 -3.09
C ALA A 463 1.06 -31.14 -1.95
N GLU A 464 2.35 -30.90 -2.25
CA GLU A 464 3.31 -30.36 -1.29
C GLU A 464 2.90 -28.97 -0.77
N ALA A 465 2.35 -28.12 -1.65
CA ALA A 465 1.99 -26.73 -1.32
C ALA A 465 1.02 -26.64 -0.14
N LYS A 466 0.04 -27.56 -0.04
CA LYS A 466 -0.94 -27.60 1.06
C LYS A 466 -0.27 -27.83 2.43
N GLY A 467 0.77 -28.66 2.47
CA GLY A 467 1.56 -28.93 3.67
C GLY A 467 2.49 -27.79 4.09
N LEU A 468 2.67 -26.78 3.24
CA LEU A 468 3.59 -25.65 3.44
C LEU A 468 2.87 -24.34 3.86
N VAL A 469 1.56 -24.40 4.06
CA VAL A 469 0.74 -23.26 4.49
C VAL A 469 1.12 -22.87 5.91
N THR A 470 1.68 -21.67 6.05
CA THR A 470 2.24 -21.18 7.33
C THR A 470 1.82 -19.76 7.65
N ARG A 471 1.32 -19.00 6.68
CA ARG A 471 1.07 -17.57 6.83
C ARG A 471 -0.34 -17.31 7.34
N LYS A 472 -0.40 -16.83 8.58
CA LYS A 472 -1.65 -16.46 9.26
C LYS A 472 -1.59 -15.05 9.82
N TYR A 473 -2.63 -14.27 9.57
CA TYR A 473 -2.86 -12.96 10.19
C TYR A 473 -4.16 -12.99 10.99
N GLY A 474 -4.10 -12.55 12.25
CA GLY A 474 -5.26 -12.59 13.14
C GLY A 474 -5.87 -13.99 13.30
N GLY A 475 -5.06 -15.05 13.18
CA GLY A 475 -5.49 -16.45 13.23
C GLY A 475 -6.05 -17.02 11.92
N LYS A 476 -6.27 -16.18 10.88
CA LYS A 476 -6.76 -16.61 9.56
C LYS A 476 -5.59 -16.79 8.59
N VAL A 477 -5.66 -17.82 7.75
CA VAL A 477 -4.71 -18.02 6.64
C VAL A 477 -4.83 -16.85 5.67
N ILE A 478 -3.72 -16.36 5.12
CA ILE A 478 -3.76 -15.23 4.17
C ILE A 478 -4.45 -15.62 2.86
N SER A 479 -5.04 -14.65 2.17
CA SER A 479 -5.80 -14.88 0.92
C SER A 479 -5.02 -15.68 -0.13
N VAL A 480 -3.72 -15.42 -0.29
CA VAL A 480 -2.83 -16.13 -1.22
C VAL A 480 -2.73 -17.61 -0.89
N GLU A 481 -2.56 -17.99 0.38
CA GLU A 481 -2.44 -19.39 0.77
C GLU A 481 -3.79 -20.11 0.76
N GLN A 482 -4.91 -19.40 1.01
CA GLN A 482 -6.25 -19.97 0.81
C GLN A 482 -6.49 -20.34 -0.66
N TRP A 483 -6.09 -19.47 -1.58
CA TRP A 483 -6.15 -19.76 -3.02
C TRP A 483 -5.29 -20.98 -3.38
N VAL A 484 -4.06 -21.06 -2.86
CA VAL A 484 -3.16 -22.20 -3.07
C VAL A 484 -3.78 -23.51 -2.57
N ILE A 485 -4.41 -23.52 -1.38
CA ILE A 485 -5.11 -24.71 -0.85
C ILE A 485 -6.18 -25.16 -1.83
N LYS A 486 -7.07 -24.24 -2.25
CA LYS A 486 -8.16 -24.54 -3.17
C LYS A 486 -7.66 -25.13 -4.49
N LYS A 487 -6.58 -24.57 -5.04
CA LYS A 487 -5.98 -25.07 -6.27
C LYS A 487 -5.30 -26.43 -6.09
N ALA A 488 -4.59 -26.63 -4.98
CA ALA A 488 -4.00 -27.91 -4.65
C ALA A 488 -5.06 -29.01 -4.51
N ASP A 489 -6.19 -28.71 -3.86
CA ASP A 489 -7.32 -29.63 -3.70
C ASP A 489 -7.89 -30.04 -5.07
N TRP A 490 -8.08 -29.07 -5.97
CA TRP A 490 -8.52 -29.35 -7.34
C TRP A 490 -7.52 -30.22 -8.12
N VAL A 491 -6.22 -29.97 -8.01
CA VAL A 491 -5.18 -30.80 -8.65
C VAL A 491 -5.20 -32.24 -8.09
N GLU A 492 -5.44 -32.40 -6.78
CA GLU A 492 -5.54 -33.71 -6.14
C GLU A 492 -6.79 -34.47 -6.60
N GLU A 493 -7.96 -33.81 -6.61
CA GLU A 493 -9.25 -34.38 -7.02
C GLU A 493 -9.26 -34.80 -8.50
N SER A 494 -8.72 -33.96 -9.37
CA SER A 494 -8.56 -34.24 -10.82
C SER A 494 -7.44 -35.25 -11.11
N LYS A 495 -6.60 -35.61 -10.13
CA LYS A 495 -5.37 -36.39 -10.31
C LYS A 495 -4.42 -35.76 -11.33
N GLY A 496 -4.44 -34.43 -11.45
CA GLY A 496 -3.66 -33.67 -12.41
C GLY A 496 -4.23 -33.64 -13.83
N ASP A 497 -5.41 -34.20 -14.06
CA ASP A 497 -6.06 -34.16 -15.36
C ASP A 497 -6.61 -32.76 -15.65
N GLY A 498 -6.38 -32.27 -16.87
CA GLY A 498 -6.77 -30.92 -17.30
C GLY A 498 -5.98 -29.75 -16.67
N VAL A 499 -5.11 -29.99 -15.68
CA VAL A 499 -4.41 -28.92 -14.94
C VAL A 499 -3.48 -28.09 -15.81
N CYS A 500 -2.84 -28.69 -16.82
CA CYS A 500 -1.96 -27.95 -17.72
C CYS A 500 -2.79 -27.19 -18.78
N GLU A 501 -3.90 -27.81 -19.19
CA GLU A 501 -4.79 -27.37 -20.23
C GLU A 501 -5.59 -26.11 -19.79
N THR A 502 -5.82 -25.90 -18.48
CA THR A 502 -6.43 -24.66 -17.96
C THR A 502 -5.52 -23.43 -17.96
N LEU A 503 -4.27 -23.56 -18.42
CA LEU A 503 -3.27 -22.50 -18.49
C LEU A 503 -3.08 -21.76 -17.15
N PRO A 504 -2.75 -22.47 -16.05
CA PRO A 504 -2.74 -21.89 -14.70
C PRO A 504 -1.73 -20.76 -14.52
N GLY A 505 -0.71 -20.67 -15.39
CA GLY A 505 0.23 -19.56 -15.40
C GLY A 505 -0.43 -18.24 -15.77
N PHE A 506 -1.39 -18.25 -16.69
CA PHE A 506 -2.13 -17.06 -17.07
C PHE A 506 -3.16 -16.65 -16.01
N GLU A 507 -3.74 -17.59 -15.30
CA GLU A 507 -4.54 -17.29 -14.10
C GLU A 507 -3.70 -16.55 -13.05
N LEU A 508 -2.50 -17.04 -12.75
CA LEU A 508 -1.58 -16.39 -11.82
C LEU A 508 -1.19 -14.98 -12.31
N LEU A 509 -0.87 -14.81 -13.59
CA LEU A 509 -0.56 -13.49 -14.16
C LEU A 509 -1.75 -12.53 -14.10
N PHE A 510 -2.98 -13.02 -14.27
CA PHE A 510 -4.20 -12.22 -14.12
C PHE A 510 -4.33 -11.68 -12.69
N ILE A 511 -4.27 -12.56 -11.68
CA ILE A 511 -4.44 -12.19 -10.26
C ILE A 511 -3.37 -11.16 -9.83
N TRP A 512 -2.16 -11.26 -10.41
CA TRP A 512 -1.05 -10.34 -10.18
C TRP A 512 -1.01 -9.09 -11.09
N ASN A 513 -2.01 -8.87 -11.95
CA ASN A 513 -2.11 -7.75 -12.90
C ASN A 513 -0.92 -7.64 -13.87
N MET A 514 -0.33 -8.77 -14.27
CA MET A 514 0.91 -8.75 -15.05
C MET A 514 0.72 -8.46 -16.54
N PHE A 515 -0.46 -8.73 -17.12
CA PHE A 515 -0.70 -8.49 -18.56
C PHE A 515 -0.44 -7.04 -18.97
N ALA A 516 -0.79 -6.07 -18.11
CA ALA A 516 -0.55 -4.64 -18.35
C ALA A 516 0.94 -4.26 -18.49
N THR A 517 1.85 -5.15 -18.12
CA THR A 517 3.31 -4.96 -18.09
C THR A 517 4.03 -5.68 -19.23
N MET A 518 3.31 -6.51 -19.99
CA MET A 518 3.89 -7.37 -21.03
C MET A 518 4.13 -6.60 -22.34
N ALA A 519 5.11 -7.06 -23.09
CA ALA A 519 5.35 -6.59 -24.45
C ALA A 519 4.25 -7.11 -25.41
N PRO A 520 3.91 -6.37 -26.48
CA PRO A 520 2.87 -6.77 -27.44
C PRO A 520 3.02 -8.20 -27.99
N ALA A 521 4.24 -8.59 -28.36
CA ALA A 521 4.51 -9.93 -28.90
C ALA A 521 4.21 -11.07 -27.90
N HIS A 522 4.35 -10.83 -26.60
CA HIS A 522 3.97 -11.81 -25.59
C HIS A 522 2.45 -11.81 -25.38
N LEU A 523 1.79 -10.64 -25.43
CA LEU A 523 0.32 -10.55 -25.35
C LEU A 523 -0.35 -11.32 -26.50
N ASP A 524 0.18 -11.22 -27.72
CA ASP A 524 -0.31 -11.99 -28.87
C ASP A 524 -0.19 -13.51 -28.64
N GLN A 525 0.91 -13.96 -28.05
CA GLN A 525 1.11 -15.38 -27.70
C GLN A 525 0.14 -15.86 -26.62
N VAL A 526 -0.12 -15.04 -25.59
CA VAL A 526 -1.11 -15.38 -24.56
C VAL A 526 -2.50 -15.50 -25.17
N ALA A 527 -2.91 -14.50 -25.97
CA ALA A 527 -4.22 -14.51 -26.62
C ALA A 527 -4.44 -15.75 -27.49
N ALA A 528 -3.43 -16.13 -28.27
CA ALA A 528 -3.47 -17.34 -29.09
C ALA A 528 -3.65 -18.60 -28.23
N GLN A 529 -2.83 -18.80 -27.20
CA GLN A 529 -2.91 -19.97 -26.33
C GLN A 529 -4.25 -20.06 -25.59
N VAL A 530 -4.78 -18.93 -25.12
CA VAL A 530 -6.07 -18.88 -24.42
C VAL A 530 -7.22 -19.17 -25.39
N SER A 531 -7.15 -18.69 -26.64
CA SER A 531 -8.14 -19.01 -27.67
C SER A 531 -8.12 -20.49 -28.03
N ASP A 532 -6.94 -21.08 -28.22
CA ASP A 532 -6.78 -22.51 -28.48
C ASP A 532 -7.34 -23.37 -27.32
N ALA A 533 -7.11 -22.94 -26.07
CA ALA A 533 -7.68 -23.61 -24.90
C ALA A 533 -9.21 -23.49 -24.86
N LEU A 534 -9.78 -22.30 -25.12
CA LEU A 534 -11.24 -22.13 -25.19
C LEU A 534 -11.87 -23.04 -26.24
N ASP A 535 -11.25 -23.18 -27.42
CA ASP A 535 -11.72 -24.08 -28.47
C ASP A 535 -11.64 -25.56 -28.02
N ALA A 536 -10.59 -25.94 -27.31
CA ALA A 536 -10.44 -27.29 -26.75
C ALA A 536 -11.50 -27.61 -25.68
N PHE A 537 -11.83 -26.64 -24.83
CA PHE A 537 -12.82 -26.79 -23.76
C PHE A 537 -14.26 -26.48 -24.20
N ALA A 538 -14.51 -26.07 -25.45
CA ALA A 538 -15.83 -25.70 -25.93
C ALA A 538 -16.89 -26.82 -25.78
N SER A 539 -16.47 -28.09 -25.76
CA SER A 539 -17.35 -29.25 -25.53
C SER A 539 -17.46 -29.69 -24.07
N GLU A 540 -16.56 -29.22 -23.20
CA GLU A 540 -16.50 -29.60 -21.80
C GLU A 540 -17.27 -28.54 -21.00
N SER A 541 -18.50 -28.85 -20.59
CA SER A 541 -19.42 -27.92 -19.90
C SER A 541 -18.98 -27.52 -18.47
N ASN A 542 -17.71 -27.22 -18.25
CA ASN A 542 -17.16 -26.74 -16.98
C ASN A 542 -17.09 -25.21 -16.99
N ALA A 543 -18.16 -24.57 -16.52
CA ALA A 543 -18.28 -23.12 -16.45
C ALA A 543 -17.14 -22.45 -15.66
N ASN A 544 -16.60 -23.11 -14.63
CA ASN A 544 -15.52 -22.56 -13.80
C ASN A 544 -14.19 -22.46 -14.57
N VAL A 545 -13.84 -23.46 -15.37
CA VAL A 545 -12.63 -23.44 -16.21
C VAL A 545 -12.77 -22.39 -17.31
N LEU A 546 -13.91 -22.41 -18.01
CA LEU A 546 -14.20 -21.44 -19.07
C LEU A 546 -14.17 -20.00 -18.54
N ALA A 547 -14.73 -19.75 -17.36
CA ALA A 547 -14.72 -18.43 -16.73
C ALA A 547 -13.29 -17.89 -16.51
N ILE A 548 -12.35 -18.74 -16.06
CA ILE A 548 -10.94 -18.36 -15.93
C ILE A 548 -10.35 -17.98 -17.30
N LEU A 549 -10.56 -18.82 -18.32
CA LEU A 549 -10.03 -18.57 -19.66
C LEU A 549 -10.62 -17.29 -20.27
N TYR A 550 -11.93 -17.06 -20.12
CA TYR A 550 -12.58 -15.84 -20.60
C TYR A 550 -12.11 -14.59 -19.86
N VAL A 551 -11.88 -14.63 -18.54
CA VAL A 551 -11.42 -13.43 -17.82
C VAL A 551 -9.95 -13.10 -18.16
N VAL A 552 -9.13 -14.13 -18.38
CA VAL A 552 -7.77 -13.98 -18.92
C VAL A 552 -7.81 -13.39 -20.33
N LEU A 553 -8.65 -13.94 -21.22
CA LEU A 553 -8.82 -13.43 -22.58
C LEU A 553 -9.23 -11.96 -22.56
N ALA A 554 -10.23 -11.59 -21.75
CA ALA A 554 -10.69 -10.22 -21.60
C ALA A 554 -9.55 -9.27 -21.18
N ALA A 555 -8.72 -9.68 -20.22
CA ALA A 555 -7.61 -8.87 -19.74
C ALA A 555 -6.53 -8.69 -20.81
N VAL A 556 -6.20 -9.74 -21.55
CA VAL A 556 -5.17 -9.70 -22.61
C VAL A 556 -5.67 -8.90 -23.81
N GLU A 557 -6.89 -9.15 -24.27
CA GLU A 557 -7.49 -8.42 -25.40
C GLU A 557 -7.65 -6.92 -25.09
N LYS A 558 -7.89 -6.54 -23.84
CA LYS A 558 -7.81 -5.14 -23.40
C LYS A 558 -6.44 -4.54 -23.67
N GLU A 559 -5.35 -5.24 -23.35
CA GLU A 559 -3.98 -4.74 -23.59
C GLU A 559 -3.59 -4.77 -25.07
N ARG A 560 -4.25 -5.59 -25.88
CA ARG A 560 -4.13 -5.63 -27.36
C ARG A 560 -5.06 -4.64 -28.06
N HIS A 561 -5.87 -3.89 -27.31
CA HIS A 561 -6.86 -2.93 -27.80
C HIS A 561 -7.96 -3.57 -28.68
N ASN A 562 -8.25 -4.85 -28.46
CA ASN A 562 -9.35 -5.58 -29.11
C ASN A 562 -10.59 -5.56 -28.19
N TRP A 563 -11.23 -4.40 -28.16
CA TRP A 563 -12.34 -4.11 -27.26
C TRP A 563 -13.53 -5.04 -27.47
N GLU A 564 -13.82 -5.41 -28.72
CA GLU A 564 -14.93 -6.30 -29.07
C GLU A 564 -14.74 -7.70 -28.46
N ALA A 565 -13.55 -8.29 -28.60
CA ALA A 565 -13.26 -9.58 -27.99
C ALA A 565 -13.25 -9.50 -26.46
N ALA A 566 -12.69 -8.44 -25.88
CA ALA A 566 -12.69 -8.25 -24.43
C ALA A 566 -14.10 -8.14 -23.84
N ASN A 567 -14.98 -7.37 -24.50
CA ASN A 567 -16.37 -7.20 -24.09
C ASN A 567 -17.16 -8.51 -24.25
N ARG A 568 -17.00 -9.25 -25.35
CA ARG A 568 -17.64 -10.56 -25.54
C ARG A 568 -17.25 -11.57 -24.47
N ALA A 569 -15.97 -11.64 -24.12
CA ALA A 569 -15.49 -12.55 -23.08
C ALA A 569 -16.12 -12.24 -21.71
N MET A 570 -16.30 -10.96 -21.37
CA MET A 570 -16.97 -10.59 -20.11
C MET A 570 -18.49 -10.69 -20.15
N GLU A 571 -19.10 -10.53 -21.32
CA GLU A 571 -20.51 -10.83 -21.53
C GLU A 571 -20.79 -12.31 -21.25
N TRP A 572 -19.95 -13.22 -21.78
CA TRP A 572 -20.06 -14.65 -21.50
C TRP A 572 -20.04 -14.94 -19.99
N ILE A 573 -19.07 -14.35 -19.25
CA ILE A 573 -18.95 -14.55 -17.79
C ILE A 573 -20.23 -14.12 -17.07
N ARG A 574 -20.81 -12.99 -17.47
CA ARG A 574 -22.04 -12.45 -16.87
C ARG A 574 -23.27 -13.30 -17.20
N GLU A 575 -23.33 -13.87 -18.40
CA GLU A 575 -24.44 -14.76 -18.80
C GLU A 575 -24.41 -16.10 -18.06
N HIS A 576 -23.23 -16.56 -17.65
CA HIS A 576 -23.03 -17.85 -16.96
C HIS A 576 -22.69 -17.67 -15.47
N GLU A 577 -22.92 -16.48 -14.90
CA GLU A 577 -22.49 -16.15 -13.54
C GLU A 577 -23.06 -17.13 -12.48
N GLU A 578 -24.30 -17.58 -12.66
CA GLU A 578 -24.96 -18.54 -11.77
C GLU A 578 -24.34 -19.95 -11.83
N GLU A 579 -23.62 -20.28 -12.91
CA GLU A 579 -22.93 -21.56 -13.11
C GLU A 579 -21.49 -21.55 -12.55
N ILE A 580 -20.95 -20.37 -12.20
CA ILE A 580 -19.59 -20.20 -11.66
C ILE A 580 -19.64 -20.31 -10.12
N ASP A 581 -19.74 -21.54 -9.62
CA ASP A 581 -19.93 -21.86 -8.20
C ASP A 581 -18.63 -22.15 -7.44
N VAL A 582 -17.55 -22.51 -8.13
CA VAL A 582 -16.23 -22.74 -7.54
C VAL A 582 -15.39 -21.47 -7.65
N GLU A 583 -15.16 -20.95 -8.85
CA GLU A 583 -14.26 -19.82 -9.11
C GLU A 583 -14.96 -18.46 -8.96
N THR A 584 -15.61 -18.29 -7.80
CA THR A 584 -16.44 -17.13 -7.44
C THR A 584 -15.72 -15.78 -7.43
N TRP A 585 -14.39 -15.75 -7.54
CA TRP A 585 -13.60 -14.53 -7.70
C TRP A 585 -13.65 -13.96 -9.13
N VAL A 586 -14.04 -14.76 -10.13
CA VAL A 586 -14.00 -14.37 -11.54
C VAL A 586 -15.01 -13.28 -11.86
N ALA A 587 -16.29 -13.49 -11.52
CA ALA A 587 -17.37 -12.52 -11.75
C ALA A 587 -17.07 -11.11 -11.17
N PRO A 588 -16.66 -10.96 -9.90
CA PRO A 588 -16.30 -9.64 -9.37
C PRO A 588 -15.10 -9.01 -10.07
N MET A 589 -14.08 -9.79 -10.45
CA MET A 589 -12.92 -9.29 -11.20
C MET A 589 -13.30 -8.87 -12.62
N ALA A 590 -14.20 -9.59 -13.28
CA ALA A 590 -14.75 -9.24 -14.59
C ALA A 590 -15.58 -7.95 -14.52
N ALA A 591 -16.43 -7.78 -13.49
CA ALA A 591 -17.16 -6.53 -13.28
C ALA A 591 -16.24 -5.32 -13.09
N TYR A 592 -15.13 -5.48 -12.34
CA TYR A 592 -14.10 -4.46 -12.25
C TYR A 592 -13.45 -4.19 -13.62
N LEU A 593 -13.07 -5.25 -14.34
CA LEU A 593 -12.36 -5.16 -15.60
C LEU A 593 -13.22 -4.47 -16.66
N GLN A 594 -14.54 -4.68 -16.67
CA GLN A 594 -15.51 -4.02 -17.56
C GLN A 594 -15.46 -2.50 -17.46
N GLY A 595 -15.35 -1.97 -16.24
CA GLY A 595 -15.18 -0.52 -16.03
C GLY A 595 -13.87 0.00 -16.62
N VAL A 596 -12.79 -0.76 -16.47
CA VAL A 596 -11.47 -0.37 -17.00
C VAL A 596 -11.41 -0.51 -18.53
N VAL A 597 -11.99 -1.56 -19.11
CA VAL A 597 -12.07 -1.79 -20.56
C VAL A 597 -12.84 -0.65 -21.23
N GLY A 598 -14.07 -0.35 -20.76
CA GLY A 598 -14.89 0.71 -21.34
C GLY A 598 -14.23 2.08 -21.27
N LEU A 599 -13.57 2.39 -20.14
CA LEU A 599 -12.78 3.61 -20.02
C LEU A 599 -11.59 3.63 -21.00
N SER A 600 -10.84 2.53 -21.11
CA SER A 600 -9.66 2.43 -21.98
C SER A 600 -10.03 2.59 -23.46
N GLU A 601 -11.13 1.97 -23.88
CA GLU A 601 -11.65 2.07 -25.25
C GLU A 601 -12.00 3.52 -25.62
N VAL A 602 -12.71 4.22 -24.73
CA VAL A 602 -13.06 5.64 -24.89
C VAL A 602 -11.80 6.49 -25.02
N LEU A 603 -10.81 6.26 -24.14
CA LEU A 603 -9.56 7.00 -24.15
C LEU A 603 -8.77 6.77 -25.44
N GLU A 604 -8.72 5.53 -25.92
CA GLU A 604 -8.02 5.22 -27.16
C GLU A 604 -8.70 5.86 -28.38
N ARG A 605 -10.04 5.83 -28.45
CA ARG A 605 -10.80 6.55 -29.50
C ARG A 605 -10.55 8.06 -29.45
N ALA A 606 -10.51 8.63 -28.25
CA ALA A 606 -10.24 10.05 -28.07
C ALA A 606 -8.80 10.42 -28.49
N ARG A 607 -7.80 9.54 -28.29
CA ARG A 607 -6.41 9.72 -28.79
C ARG A 607 -6.31 9.65 -30.31
N ALA A 608 -7.01 8.69 -30.92
CA ALA A 608 -6.95 8.49 -32.37
C ALA A 608 -7.47 9.71 -33.15
N GLY A 609 -8.28 10.58 -32.53
CA GLY A 609 -8.84 11.78 -33.15
C GLY A 609 -9.79 11.48 -34.31
N SER A 610 -10.13 10.21 -34.52
CA SER A 610 -10.97 9.72 -35.61
C SER A 610 -12.34 9.31 -35.08
N GLY A 611 -13.32 10.22 -35.09
CA GLY A 611 -14.70 9.89 -34.73
C GLY A 611 -15.52 11.04 -34.16
N GLU A 612 -16.70 10.70 -33.64
CA GLU A 612 -17.56 11.62 -32.89
C GLU A 612 -16.86 12.13 -31.61
N PRO A 613 -17.19 13.34 -31.12
CA PRO A 613 -16.67 13.85 -29.87
C PRO A 613 -16.92 12.87 -28.71
N VAL A 614 -15.85 12.51 -28.01
CA VAL A 614 -15.91 11.55 -26.91
C VAL A 614 -16.13 12.28 -25.59
N ASP A 615 -17.16 11.90 -24.83
CA ASP A 615 -17.40 12.43 -23.49
C ASP A 615 -16.58 11.65 -22.44
N LEU A 616 -15.39 12.16 -22.14
CA LEU A 616 -14.49 11.59 -21.13
C LEU A 616 -15.12 11.55 -19.73
N LYS A 617 -15.96 12.55 -19.37
CA LYS A 617 -16.62 12.54 -18.06
C LYS A 617 -17.70 11.47 -17.98
N ALA A 618 -18.41 11.20 -19.08
CA ALA A 618 -19.35 10.08 -19.16
C ALA A 618 -18.65 8.73 -18.98
N ALA A 619 -17.52 8.52 -19.66
CA ALA A 619 -16.75 7.28 -19.53
C ALA A 619 -16.21 7.06 -18.09
N VAL A 620 -15.71 8.12 -17.44
CA VAL A 620 -15.28 8.04 -16.04
C VAL A 620 -16.45 7.71 -15.10
N LYS A 621 -17.63 8.30 -15.33
CA LYS A 621 -18.86 7.96 -14.57
C LYS A 621 -19.27 6.50 -14.78
N GLU A 622 -19.19 6.01 -16.01
CA GLU A 622 -19.51 4.61 -16.32
C GLU A 622 -18.53 3.64 -15.63
N ALA A 623 -17.23 3.96 -15.64
CA ALA A 623 -16.23 3.20 -14.90
C ALA A 623 -16.56 3.14 -13.40
N LEU A 624 -16.99 4.25 -12.78
CA LEU A 624 -17.44 4.30 -11.39
C LEU A 624 -18.68 3.43 -11.12
N VAL A 625 -19.62 3.36 -12.07
CA VAL A 625 -20.78 2.45 -11.95
C VAL A 625 -20.31 1.00 -11.89
N TRP A 626 -19.36 0.60 -12.73
CA TRP A 626 -18.77 -0.74 -12.71
C TRP A 626 -17.97 -1.02 -11.44
N MET A 627 -17.20 -0.05 -10.94
CA MET A 627 -16.55 -0.15 -9.61
C MET A 627 -17.59 -0.42 -8.51
N GLY A 628 -18.73 0.27 -8.55
CA GLY A 628 -19.84 0.06 -7.63
C GLY A 628 -20.53 -1.30 -7.77
N LYS A 629 -20.57 -1.89 -8.98
CA LYS A 629 -21.05 -3.27 -9.19
C LYS A 629 -20.08 -4.29 -8.61
N ALA A 630 -18.78 -4.17 -8.94
CA ALA A 630 -17.74 -5.07 -8.44
C ALA A 630 -17.64 -5.04 -6.90
N ALA A 631 -17.90 -3.88 -6.28
CA ALA A 631 -17.85 -3.72 -4.82
C ALA A 631 -19.02 -4.40 -4.05
N LYS A 632 -20.05 -4.90 -4.75
CA LYS A 632 -21.20 -5.57 -4.12
C LYS A 632 -20.95 -7.05 -3.82
N TYR A 633 -19.96 -7.65 -4.48
CA TYR A 633 -19.59 -9.04 -4.26
C TYR A 633 -18.88 -9.21 -2.91
N SER A 634 -19.09 -10.36 -2.27
CA SER A 634 -18.45 -10.77 -1.03
C SER A 634 -18.18 -12.27 -1.05
N ASP A 635 -17.41 -12.76 -0.08
CA ASP A 635 -17.24 -14.18 0.23
C ASP A 635 -16.49 -14.96 -0.86
N PHE A 636 -15.48 -14.33 -1.45
CA PHE A 636 -14.59 -14.95 -2.43
C PHE A 636 -13.11 -14.72 -2.08
N VAL A 637 -12.24 -15.60 -2.59
CA VAL A 637 -10.80 -15.47 -2.38
C VAL A 637 -10.27 -14.21 -3.10
N PHE A 638 -9.37 -13.46 -2.45
CA PHE A 638 -8.88 -12.15 -2.91
C PHE A 638 -9.87 -10.98 -2.83
N GLU A 639 -10.97 -11.10 -2.07
CA GLU A 639 -11.89 -9.99 -1.82
C GLU A 639 -11.17 -8.72 -1.33
N PHE A 640 -10.27 -8.84 -0.35
CA PHE A 640 -9.49 -7.69 0.15
C PHE A 640 -8.66 -7.02 -0.95
N ARG A 641 -8.03 -7.82 -1.82
CA ARG A 641 -7.19 -7.33 -2.92
C ARG A 641 -8.03 -6.58 -3.95
N LEU A 642 -9.20 -7.10 -4.32
CA LEU A 642 -10.11 -6.42 -5.24
C LEU A 642 -10.72 -5.16 -4.60
N ALA A 643 -11.15 -5.23 -3.34
CA ALA A 643 -11.68 -4.07 -2.62
C ALA A 643 -10.66 -2.92 -2.55
N PHE A 644 -9.38 -3.24 -2.30
CA PHE A 644 -8.30 -2.27 -2.31
C PHE A 644 -8.10 -1.66 -3.71
N ARG A 645 -8.10 -2.49 -4.76
CA ARG A 645 -8.03 -2.03 -6.16
C ARG A 645 -9.17 -1.10 -6.55
N ILE A 646 -10.41 -1.49 -6.25
CA ILE A 646 -11.61 -0.68 -6.48
C ILE A 646 -11.48 0.66 -5.76
N HIS A 647 -11.02 0.66 -4.52
CA HIS A 647 -10.84 1.88 -3.74
C HIS A 647 -9.85 2.85 -4.37
N LEU A 648 -8.65 2.37 -4.74
CA LEU A 648 -7.62 3.20 -5.39
C LEU A 648 -8.11 3.78 -6.72
N VAL A 649 -8.75 2.95 -7.55
CA VAL A 649 -9.31 3.38 -8.84
C VAL A 649 -10.42 4.39 -8.64
N THR A 650 -11.33 4.16 -7.70
CA THR A 650 -12.42 5.09 -7.38
C THR A 650 -11.89 6.46 -6.99
N ILE A 651 -10.87 6.53 -6.12
CA ILE A 651 -10.23 7.81 -5.75
C ILE A 651 -9.72 8.53 -7.00
N GLN A 652 -9.01 7.83 -7.88
CA GLN A 652 -8.43 8.43 -9.08
C GLN A 652 -9.50 8.90 -10.07
N LEU A 653 -10.55 8.10 -10.29
CA LEU A 653 -11.68 8.46 -11.15
C LEU A 653 -12.44 9.69 -10.60
N GLU A 654 -12.63 9.77 -9.29
CA GLU A 654 -13.24 10.94 -8.65
C GLU A 654 -12.36 12.19 -8.74
N GLU A 655 -11.03 12.05 -8.64
CA GLU A 655 -10.08 13.14 -8.88
C GLU A 655 -10.21 13.67 -10.32
N TRP A 656 -10.31 12.78 -11.31
CA TRP A 656 -10.55 13.17 -12.70
C TRP A 656 -11.91 13.87 -12.90
N LEU A 657 -12.99 13.40 -12.27
CA LEU A 657 -14.29 14.08 -12.36
C LEU A 657 -14.29 15.49 -11.77
N ARG A 658 -13.49 15.71 -10.72
CA ARG A 658 -13.32 17.01 -10.07
C ARG A 658 -12.49 18.00 -10.88
N ALA A 659 -11.73 17.54 -11.87
CA ALA A 659 -10.96 18.43 -12.74
C ALA A 659 -11.87 19.31 -13.60
N ASP A 660 -11.49 20.60 -13.73
CA ASP A 660 -12.23 21.59 -14.52
C ASP A 660 -12.36 21.16 -15.98
N SER A 661 -11.29 20.59 -16.53
CA SER A 661 -11.26 19.96 -17.85
C SER A 661 -10.46 18.66 -17.82
N LEU A 662 -10.89 17.67 -18.60
CA LEU A 662 -10.16 16.44 -18.84
C LEU A 662 -9.48 16.53 -20.21
N THR A 663 -8.16 16.40 -20.24
CA THR A 663 -7.39 16.29 -21.48
C THR A 663 -6.88 14.87 -21.65
N ILE A 664 -6.63 14.48 -22.91
CA ILE A 664 -6.17 13.13 -23.24
C ILE A 664 -4.81 12.80 -22.60
N ASP A 665 -3.96 13.82 -22.42
CA ASP A 665 -2.63 13.71 -21.83
C ASP A 665 -2.66 13.25 -20.37
N MET A 666 -3.74 13.58 -19.64
CA MET A 666 -3.92 13.13 -18.24
C MET A 666 -3.99 11.62 -18.10
N PHE A 667 -4.26 10.91 -19.20
CA PHE A 667 -4.39 9.45 -19.24
C PHE A 667 -3.20 8.76 -19.91
N HIS A 668 -2.22 9.53 -20.41
CA HIS A 668 -1.03 8.98 -21.08
C HIS A 668 -0.24 8.10 -20.10
N LEU A 669 -0.07 6.83 -20.44
CA LEU A 669 0.80 5.94 -19.68
C LEU A 669 2.24 6.19 -20.17
N PRO A 670 3.13 6.73 -19.33
CA PRO A 670 4.46 7.09 -19.77
C PRO A 670 5.30 5.85 -20.10
N THR A 671 6.05 5.96 -21.18
CA THR A 671 7.03 4.96 -21.62
C THR A 671 8.26 4.96 -20.71
N SER A 672 9.01 3.87 -20.72
CA SER A 672 10.28 3.78 -20.00
C SER A 672 11.27 4.89 -20.36
N SER A 673 11.31 5.34 -21.63
CA SER A 673 12.17 6.43 -22.08
C SER A 673 11.72 7.81 -21.61
N GLU A 674 10.44 8.00 -21.32
CA GLU A 674 9.93 9.25 -20.72
C GLU A 674 10.19 9.30 -19.22
N LEU A 675 10.26 8.13 -18.57
CA LEU A 675 10.45 8.04 -17.12
C LEU A 675 11.91 8.08 -16.69
N PHE A 676 12.82 7.44 -17.44
CA PHE A 676 14.19 7.25 -17.01
C PHE A 676 15.18 7.99 -17.91
N PRO A 677 16.22 8.60 -17.32
CA PRO A 677 17.27 9.24 -18.11
C PRO A 677 18.11 8.19 -18.87
N PRO A 678 18.83 8.58 -19.94
CA PRO A 678 19.51 7.65 -20.83
C PRO A 678 20.50 6.71 -20.13
N GLU A 679 21.14 7.13 -19.04
CA GLU A 679 22.07 6.31 -18.26
C GLU A 679 21.44 5.05 -17.61
N PHE A 680 20.11 4.94 -17.59
CA PHE A 680 19.41 3.72 -17.15
C PHE A 680 19.19 2.73 -18.29
N SER A 681 19.47 3.09 -19.54
CA SER A 681 19.34 2.15 -20.66
C SER A 681 20.38 1.04 -20.53
N PRO A 682 20.00 -0.24 -20.73
CA PRO A 682 20.88 -1.40 -20.53
C PRO A 682 22.09 -1.44 -21.47
#